data_AF-W7PUL7-F1
#
_entry.id   AF-W7PUL7-F1
#
_cell.length_a   1.000
_cell.length_b   1.000
_cell.length_c   1.000
_cell.angle_alpha   90.00
_cell.angle_beta   90.00
_cell.angle_gamma   90.00
#
_symmetry.space_group_name_H-M   'P 1'
#
loop_
_entity.id
_entity.type
_entity.pdbx_description
1 polymer ?
#
loop_
_entity_poly.entity_id
_entity_poly.type
_entity_poly.pdbx_seq_one_letter_code
_entity_poly.pdbx_strand_id
1 'polypeptide(L)'
;MSDLGLTALVIGSLVLLVLMGMHIAVALLTVAFVGIWVIRGNFDLALQMMYMSAYSGISSYIFATIPLFVLMGLLVSISNIGKDTFDVAETLLRRVAGGLGVATVAANTVFAAVTGVSIASAAVFTKVAVPEMARHGYRKAFAAGTVAGSSVLGMLVPPSLLLIVYGVLAEESIGKLFIAGLIPGMILAVGFVAMIVLLALFAPRFVFDFERLRELGDARRIQPVLTGKQMAGKSLPILILVLLVLGGLYTGLFTPTEAGGMGAFGAFVIALARRSLTPQRMWQVLRETGGVSISILILLIAALFYSRMLAMAGVPMAISDLVLDAGLGPYGFLALYVLIVLLMGMILDSTSILLVMTPIAAPIALSFGFDLIHFGIITVIAVEIGLLTPPFGISIFTVKSTLNDESVSVESIFGGVLPYVAVMLVVLALIAAFPALTLAWSERVPVARAVITVYPPGRRRQPGAVFSGGHRPMKQSVPLDDLELLGCALDWSRERRNGVPQHPRVACLVLAAGGSRRMGRANKLLQPWRGEALVRHAVRAVAQSGAAPVYLVVGHQAEAVARATADLPVLIVYNSDHAEGLSSSLRAGLRALPDEVDGVLVALGDMPRVNPRDLRRLQDAFNPAEGRAICVPTYQGKRGNPVLLGRQLFAELQRLEGDRGARRLIGGHEDLVTEVAVEGAGVLLDVDTPAALEQLRRDAAAAPREEN
;
A
#
# COMPACT_ATOMS: atom_id res chain seq x y z
N MET A 1 -19.01 28.94 -12.93
CA MET A 1 -17.58 29.02 -13.27
C MET A 1 -17.24 27.78 -14.08
N SER A 2 -16.38 27.86 -15.09
CA SER A 2 -15.89 26.65 -15.77
C SER A 2 -15.08 25.79 -14.79
N ASP A 3 -15.05 24.48 -14.98
CA ASP A 3 -14.29 23.55 -14.13
C ASP A 3 -12.80 23.90 -14.11
N LEU A 4 -12.27 24.39 -15.23
CA LEU A 4 -10.91 24.92 -15.35
C LEU A 4 -10.70 26.19 -14.50
N GLY A 5 -11.70 27.09 -14.47
CA GLY A 5 -11.64 28.32 -13.68
C GLY A 5 -11.70 28.04 -12.17
N LEU A 6 -12.51 27.07 -11.75
CA LEU A 6 -12.55 26.60 -10.37
C LEU A 6 -11.23 25.93 -9.99
N THR A 7 -10.68 25.09 -10.87
CA THR A 7 -9.38 24.43 -10.69
C THR A 7 -8.25 25.43 -10.50
N ALA A 8 -8.16 26.42 -11.39
CA ALA A 8 -7.16 27.49 -11.30
C ALA A 8 -7.31 28.32 -10.02
N LEU A 9 -8.54 28.59 -9.59
CA LEU A 9 -8.80 29.32 -8.34
C LEU A 9 -8.35 28.51 -7.11
N VAL A 10 -8.68 27.23 -7.04
CA VAL A 10 -8.35 26.36 -5.90
C VAL A 10 -6.85 26.15 -5.79
N ILE A 11 -6.17 25.82 -6.89
CA ILE A 11 -4.72 25.62 -6.90
C ILE A 11 -4.00 26.97 -6.69
N GLY A 12 -4.43 28.02 -7.38
CA GLY A 12 -3.84 29.35 -7.29
C GLY A 12 -3.96 29.95 -5.88
N SER A 13 -5.10 29.78 -5.21
CA SER A 13 -5.28 30.25 -3.83
C SER A 13 -4.38 29.49 -2.85
N LEU A 14 -4.23 28.17 -2.99
CA LEU A 14 -3.31 27.38 -2.18
C LEU A 14 -1.87 27.86 -2.36
N VAL A 15 -1.40 27.98 -3.61
CA VAL A 15 -0.04 28.45 -3.92
C VAL A 15 0.18 29.85 -3.36
N LEU A 16 -0.77 30.77 -3.56
CA LEU A 16 -0.66 32.14 -3.07
C LEU A 16 -0.55 32.20 -1.54
N LEU A 17 -1.38 31.44 -0.81
CA LEU A 17 -1.34 31.40 0.65
C LEU A 17 -0.01 30.84 1.18
N VAL A 18 0.54 29.81 0.53
CA VAL A 18 1.86 29.26 0.86
C VAL A 18 2.95 30.29 0.60
N LEU A 19 2.89 31.02 -0.53
CA LEU A 19 3.84 32.10 -0.85
C LEU A 19 3.74 33.29 0.10
N MET A 20 2.57 33.56 0.70
CA MET A 20 2.41 34.55 1.78
C MET A 20 3.01 34.09 3.12
N GLY A 21 3.60 32.89 3.19
CA GLY A 21 4.21 32.32 4.40
C GLY A 21 3.21 31.62 5.32
N MET A 22 2.01 31.30 4.84
CA MET A 22 1.05 30.53 5.64
C MET A 22 1.50 29.08 5.77
N HIS A 23 1.37 28.52 6.98
CA HIS A 23 1.68 27.11 7.22
C HIS A 23 0.82 26.21 6.33
N ILE A 24 1.45 25.21 5.70
CA ILE A 24 0.82 24.42 4.63
C ILE A 24 -0.41 23.67 5.11
N ALA A 25 -0.39 23.12 6.32
CA ALA A 25 -1.59 22.49 6.91
C ALA A 25 -2.76 23.46 7.03
N VAL A 26 -2.49 24.70 7.43
CA VAL A 26 -3.52 25.76 7.53
C VAL A 26 -4.01 26.14 6.15
N ALA A 27 -3.10 26.29 5.18
CA ALA A 27 -3.46 26.59 3.78
C ALA A 27 -4.36 25.51 3.17
N LEU A 28 -4.00 24.23 3.33
CA LEU A 28 -4.81 23.10 2.88
C LEU A 28 -6.19 23.08 3.55
N LEU A 29 -6.25 23.23 4.89
CA LEU A 29 -7.52 23.25 5.62
C LEU A 29 -8.41 24.43 5.20
N THR A 30 -7.85 25.63 5.10
CA THR A 30 -8.60 26.84 4.72
C THR A 30 -9.13 26.74 3.30
N VAL A 31 -8.28 26.36 2.33
CA VAL A 31 -8.69 26.22 0.93
C VAL A 31 -9.71 25.10 0.78
N ALA A 32 -9.52 23.96 1.46
CA ALA A 32 -10.49 22.87 1.45
C ALA A 32 -11.83 23.28 2.07
N PHE A 33 -11.81 23.95 3.23
CA PHE A 33 -13.02 24.38 3.92
C PHE A 33 -13.81 25.40 3.09
N VAL A 34 -13.15 26.46 2.65
CA VAL A 34 -13.76 27.52 1.83
C VAL A 34 -14.21 26.94 0.49
N GLY A 35 -13.41 26.09 -0.13
CA GLY A 35 -13.75 25.39 -1.37
C GLY A 35 -15.04 24.59 -1.24
N ILE A 36 -15.16 23.74 -0.22
CA ILE A 36 -16.38 22.94 0.01
C ILE A 36 -17.58 23.84 0.32
N TRP A 37 -17.40 24.85 1.16
CA TRP A 37 -18.48 25.79 1.50
C TRP A 37 -19.02 26.50 0.26
N VAL A 38 -18.13 27.00 -0.60
CA VAL A 38 -18.51 27.70 -1.84
C VAL A 38 -19.12 26.75 -2.86
N ILE A 39 -18.51 25.56 -3.08
CA ILE A 39 -19.00 24.57 -4.06
C ILE A 39 -20.37 24.03 -3.68
N ARG A 40 -20.59 23.76 -2.38
CA ARG A 40 -21.83 23.14 -1.90
C ARG A 40 -22.87 24.13 -1.39
N GLY A 41 -22.51 25.41 -1.24
CA GLY A 41 -23.37 26.45 -0.68
C GLY A 41 -23.79 26.20 0.77
N ASN A 42 -23.11 25.30 1.49
CA ASN A 42 -23.52 24.83 2.81
C ASN A 42 -22.32 24.80 3.77
N PHE A 43 -22.34 25.71 4.74
CA PHE A 43 -21.30 25.85 5.77
C PHE A 43 -21.28 24.62 6.70
N ASP A 44 -22.44 24.12 7.10
CA ASP A 44 -22.56 22.97 8.00
C ASP A 44 -21.97 21.71 7.36
N LEU A 45 -22.17 21.54 6.06
CA LEU A 45 -21.56 20.42 5.31
C LEU A 45 -20.03 20.52 5.31
N ALA A 46 -19.47 21.71 5.07
CA ALA A 46 -18.03 21.92 5.13
C ALA A 46 -17.47 21.58 6.53
N LEU A 47 -18.17 22.01 7.59
CA LEU A 47 -17.80 21.73 8.97
C LEU A 47 -17.90 20.24 9.30
N GLN A 48 -18.97 19.56 8.88
CA GLN A 48 -19.14 18.11 9.06
C GLN A 48 -18.07 17.31 8.31
N MET A 49 -17.73 17.69 7.09
CA MET A 49 -16.68 17.01 6.32
C MET A 49 -15.29 17.23 6.93
N MET A 50 -15.01 18.42 7.47
CA MET A 50 -13.79 18.68 8.23
C MET A 50 -13.73 17.80 9.49
N TYR A 51 -14.82 17.74 10.27
CA TYR A 51 -14.94 16.88 11.44
C TYR A 51 -14.70 15.41 11.09
N MET A 52 -15.36 14.89 10.04
CA MET A 52 -15.19 13.52 9.59
C MET A 52 -13.76 13.23 9.13
N SER A 53 -13.10 14.19 8.47
CA SER A 53 -11.70 14.04 8.04
C SER A 53 -10.75 14.00 9.22
N ALA A 54 -10.94 14.89 10.22
CA ALA A 54 -10.19 14.86 11.47
C ALA A 54 -10.41 13.55 12.25
N TYR A 55 -11.66 13.11 12.41
CA TYR A 55 -12.00 11.87 13.13
C TYR A 55 -11.43 10.63 12.42
N SER A 56 -11.63 10.51 11.11
CA SER A 56 -11.10 9.38 10.32
C SER A 56 -9.57 9.36 10.28
N GLY A 57 -8.93 10.53 10.24
CA GLY A 57 -7.48 10.65 10.36
C GLY A 57 -6.97 10.18 11.72
N ILE A 58 -7.55 10.66 12.82
CA ILE A 58 -7.08 10.32 14.17
C ILE A 58 -7.38 8.86 14.55
N SER A 59 -8.51 8.31 14.09
CA SER A 59 -8.94 6.96 14.44
C SER A 59 -8.30 5.84 13.61
N SER A 60 -7.56 6.18 12.55
CA SER A 60 -6.95 5.15 11.69
C SER A 60 -5.67 4.58 12.30
N TYR A 61 -5.65 3.26 12.45
CA TYR A 61 -4.52 2.50 13.00
C TYR A 61 -3.25 2.64 12.15
N ILE A 62 -3.38 2.99 10.87
CA ILE A 62 -2.26 3.18 9.93
C ILE A 62 -1.42 4.40 10.34
N PHE A 63 -2.00 5.41 10.98
CA PHE A 63 -1.25 6.59 11.43
C PHE A 63 -0.32 6.31 12.60
N ALA A 64 -0.53 5.24 13.38
CA ALA A 64 0.40 4.81 14.41
C ALA A 64 1.76 4.36 13.83
N THR A 65 1.81 4.04 12.54
CA THR A 65 3.03 3.67 11.82
C THR A 65 4.07 4.79 11.84
N ILE A 66 3.65 6.04 11.62
CA ILE A 66 4.56 7.20 11.51
C ILE A 66 5.33 7.44 12.82
N PRO A 67 4.68 7.61 13.99
CA PRO A 67 5.40 7.80 15.25
C PRO A 67 6.37 6.67 15.59
N LEU A 68 6.00 5.42 15.31
CA LEU A 68 6.84 4.26 15.65
C LEU A 68 8.11 4.21 14.79
N PHE A 69 8.01 4.46 13.48
CA PHE A 69 9.18 4.52 12.62
C PHE A 69 10.05 5.75 12.90
N VAL A 70 9.45 6.91 13.19
CA VAL A 70 10.19 8.10 13.62
C VAL A 70 10.95 7.84 14.93
N LEU A 71 10.28 7.22 15.91
CA LEU A 71 10.90 6.85 17.19
C LEU A 71 12.09 5.90 16.99
N MET A 72 11.92 4.88 16.15
CA MET A 72 12.98 3.95 15.79
C MET A 72 14.20 4.67 15.20
N GLY A 73 13.98 5.54 14.21
CA GLY A 73 15.05 6.29 13.56
C GLY A 73 15.81 7.20 14.52
N LEU A 74 15.09 7.92 15.40
CA LEU A 74 15.70 8.80 16.40
C LEU A 74 16.50 8.03 17.46
N LEU A 75 15.98 6.88 17.94
CA LEU A 75 16.72 6.00 18.87
C LEU A 75 18.02 5.46 18.25
N VAL A 76 17.98 5.09 16.97
CA VAL A 76 19.16 4.63 16.21
C VAL A 76 20.17 5.75 16.04
N SER A 77 19.70 6.96 15.75
CA SER A 77 20.55 8.15 15.57
C SER A 77 21.38 8.45 16.83
N ILE A 78 20.79 8.34 18.03
CA ILE A 78 21.50 8.60 19.30
C ILE A 78 22.39 7.43 19.78
N SER A 79 22.32 6.26 19.13
CA SER A 79 23.02 5.03 19.52
C SER A 79 24.44 4.88 18.95
N ASN A 80 24.99 5.94 18.32
CA ASN A 80 26.27 5.94 17.58
C ASN A 80 26.35 4.93 16.42
N ILE A 81 25.22 4.43 15.94
CA ILE A 81 25.17 3.44 14.85
C ILE A 81 25.66 4.04 13.53
N GLY A 82 25.38 5.33 13.26
CA GLY A 82 25.88 6.00 12.06
C GLY A 82 27.41 6.00 11.97
N LYS A 83 28.10 6.27 13.09
CA LYS A 83 29.57 6.19 13.17
C LYS A 83 30.08 4.76 12.95
N ASP A 84 29.47 3.78 13.60
CA ASP A 84 29.88 2.37 13.43
C ASP A 84 29.74 1.90 11.98
N THR A 85 28.65 2.30 11.33
CA THR A 85 28.39 1.94 9.93
C THR A 85 29.43 2.59 9.01
N PHE A 86 29.81 3.84 9.28
CA PHE A 86 30.90 4.52 8.59
C PHE A 86 32.24 3.80 8.77
N ASP A 87 32.65 3.53 10.02
CA ASP A 87 33.94 2.89 10.32
C ASP A 87 34.07 1.49 9.65
N VAL A 88 32.97 0.73 9.62
CA VAL A 88 32.92 -0.58 8.95
C VAL A 88 33.02 -0.42 7.43
N ALA A 89 32.22 0.48 6.84
CA ALA A 89 32.23 0.73 5.40
C ALA A 89 33.60 1.21 4.92
N GLU A 90 34.23 2.12 5.67
CA GLU A 90 35.58 2.62 5.43
C GLU A 90 36.59 1.47 5.42
N THR A 91 36.56 0.61 6.44
CA THR A 91 37.49 -0.52 6.54
C THR A 91 37.37 -1.49 5.35
N LEU A 92 36.13 -1.77 4.91
CA LEU A 92 35.86 -2.65 3.78
C LEU A 92 36.28 -2.03 2.43
N LEU A 93 36.07 -0.72 2.27
CA LEU A 93 36.18 -0.03 0.98
C LEU A 93 37.48 0.77 0.84
N ARG A 94 38.39 0.68 1.82
CA ARG A 94 39.68 1.41 1.82
C ARG A 94 40.55 1.21 0.56
N ARG A 95 40.37 0.10 -0.16
CA ARG A 95 41.15 -0.25 -1.36
C ARG A 95 40.56 0.32 -2.65
N VAL A 96 39.36 0.87 -2.59
CA VAL A 96 38.64 1.41 -3.75
C VAL A 96 39.08 2.85 -4.00
N ALA A 97 39.21 3.25 -5.27
CA ALA A 97 39.46 4.65 -5.64
C ALA A 97 38.29 5.53 -5.16
N GLY A 98 38.60 6.60 -4.40
CA GLY A 98 37.54 7.39 -3.75
C GLY A 98 36.91 6.67 -2.54
N GLY A 99 37.61 5.68 -1.95
CA GLY A 99 37.05 4.74 -0.96
C GLY A 99 36.34 5.36 0.24
N LEU A 100 36.75 6.53 0.74
CA LEU A 100 36.03 7.23 1.82
C LEU A 100 34.67 7.77 1.36
N GLY A 101 34.59 8.31 0.15
CA GLY A 101 33.31 8.74 -0.42
C GLY A 101 32.38 7.55 -0.69
N VAL A 102 32.93 6.46 -1.22
CA VAL A 102 32.18 5.19 -1.41
C VAL A 102 31.70 4.64 -0.07
N ALA A 103 32.54 4.69 0.97
CA ALA A 103 32.18 4.30 2.32
C ALA A 103 31.07 5.17 2.91
N THR A 104 31.07 6.49 2.65
CA THR A 104 29.96 7.38 3.04
C THR A 104 28.64 6.96 2.39
N VAL A 105 28.64 6.68 1.08
CA VAL A 105 27.43 6.21 0.37
C VAL A 105 26.94 4.88 0.93
N ALA A 106 27.84 3.91 1.09
CA ALA A 106 27.50 2.59 1.62
C ALA A 106 26.95 2.69 3.05
N ALA A 107 27.60 3.48 3.91
CA ALA A 107 27.16 3.68 5.28
C ALA A 107 25.81 4.42 5.35
N ASN A 108 25.59 5.43 4.52
CA ASN A 108 24.30 6.09 4.40
C ASN A 108 23.22 5.14 3.88
N THR A 109 23.53 4.25 2.94
CA THR A 109 22.56 3.26 2.43
C THR A 109 22.09 2.31 3.54
N VAL A 110 23.02 1.79 4.34
CA VAL A 110 22.69 0.88 5.46
C VAL A 110 21.97 1.63 6.58
N PHE A 111 22.39 2.86 6.89
CA PHE A 111 21.75 3.71 7.89
C PHE A 111 20.35 4.18 7.45
N ALA A 112 20.16 4.42 6.15
CA ALA A 112 18.88 4.75 5.54
C ALA A 112 17.86 3.64 5.74
N ALA A 113 18.29 2.38 5.60
CA ALA A 113 17.47 1.18 5.82
C ALA A 113 16.98 0.99 7.27
N VAL A 114 17.23 1.97 8.14
CA VAL A 114 16.73 2.00 9.52
C VAL A 114 16.11 3.36 9.85
N THR A 115 16.73 4.45 9.44
CA THR A 115 16.31 5.78 9.91
C THR A 115 15.17 6.38 9.10
N GLY A 116 15.04 6.07 7.82
CA GLY A 116 13.92 6.53 7.00
C GLY A 116 13.79 8.05 6.84
N VAL A 117 14.83 8.83 7.16
CA VAL A 117 14.83 10.30 7.17
C VAL A 117 16.16 10.87 6.65
N SER A 118 16.13 11.52 5.49
CA SER A 118 17.31 12.07 4.81
C SER A 118 17.98 13.22 5.56
N ILE A 119 17.22 14.16 6.13
CA ILE A 119 17.77 15.30 6.88
C ILE A 119 18.55 14.83 8.11
N ALA A 120 18.03 13.83 8.83
CA ALA A 120 18.70 13.25 9.99
C ALA A 120 20.01 12.53 9.58
N SER A 121 19.98 11.76 8.49
CA SER A 121 21.18 11.13 7.91
C SER A 121 22.23 12.17 7.52
N ALA A 122 21.84 13.24 6.83
CA ALA A 122 22.74 14.33 6.45
C ALA A 122 23.42 14.95 7.68
N ALA A 123 22.68 15.25 8.74
CA ALA A 123 23.24 15.81 9.97
C ALA A 123 24.22 14.84 10.68
N VAL A 124 23.87 13.56 10.81
CA VAL A 124 24.73 12.55 11.45
C VAL A 124 26.04 12.39 10.68
N PHE A 125 25.96 12.17 9.37
CA PHE A 125 27.13 11.91 8.55
C PHE A 125 27.94 13.15 8.22
N THR A 126 27.38 14.35 8.35
CA THR A 126 28.17 15.59 8.27
C THR A 126 29.22 15.64 9.38
N LYS A 127 28.86 15.27 10.61
CA LYS A 127 29.78 15.27 11.75
C LYS A 127 30.80 14.13 11.71
N VAL A 128 30.48 13.03 11.02
CA VAL A 128 31.31 11.82 10.97
C VAL A 128 32.21 11.81 9.74
N ALA A 129 31.65 11.96 8.55
CA ALA A 129 32.35 11.72 7.29
C ALA A 129 33.10 12.95 6.76
N VAL A 130 32.52 14.17 6.84
CA VAL A 130 33.14 15.36 6.24
C VAL A 130 34.52 15.68 6.83
N PRO A 131 34.69 15.71 8.18
CA PRO A 131 36.01 15.96 8.77
C PRO A 131 37.03 14.87 8.41
N GLU A 132 36.60 13.62 8.34
CA GLU A 132 37.49 12.49 8.09
C GLU A 132 37.92 12.40 6.62
N MET A 133 37.01 12.68 5.69
CA MET A 133 37.34 12.88 4.26
C MET A 133 38.31 14.04 4.08
N ALA A 134 38.07 15.18 4.74
CA ALA A 134 38.96 16.35 4.64
C ALA A 134 40.36 16.05 5.20
N ARG A 135 40.47 15.27 6.29
CA ARG A 135 41.76 14.81 6.84
C ARG A 135 42.54 13.91 5.88
N HIS A 136 41.85 13.20 5.00
CA HIS A 136 42.45 12.33 3.98
C HIS A 136 42.63 13.02 2.62
N GLY A 137 42.54 14.34 2.57
CA GLY A 137 42.81 15.13 1.37
C GLY A 137 41.66 15.19 0.37
N TYR A 138 40.41 14.92 0.77
CA TYR A 138 39.25 15.25 -0.05
C TYR A 138 38.95 16.75 0.05
N ARG A 139 38.47 17.33 -1.05
CA ARG A 139 37.99 18.72 -1.01
C ARG A 139 36.74 18.80 -0.15
N LYS A 140 36.67 19.78 0.76
CA LYS A 140 35.53 19.93 1.68
C LYS A 140 34.19 20.05 0.95
N ALA A 141 34.16 20.75 -0.17
CA ALA A 141 32.98 20.87 -1.04
C ALA A 141 32.49 19.50 -1.56
N PHE A 142 33.40 18.65 -2.04
CA PHE A 142 33.08 17.30 -2.48
C PHE A 142 32.62 16.42 -1.32
N ALA A 143 33.27 16.50 -0.15
CA ALA A 143 32.89 15.73 1.03
C ALA A 143 31.49 16.12 1.54
N ALA A 144 31.21 17.42 1.65
CA ALA A 144 29.90 17.93 2.02
C ALA A 144 28.82 17.56 0.98
N GLY A 145 29.14 17.68 -0.30
CA GLY A 145 28.28 17.24 -1.40
C GLY A 145 28.01 15.73 -1.38
N THR A 146 29.02 14.92 -1.04
CA THR A 146 28.87 13.46 -0.90
C THR A 146 27.87 13.10 0.19
N VAL A 147 27.98 13.75 1.36
CA VAL A 147 27.06 13.54 2.48
C VAL A 147 25.65 14.02 2.13
N ALA A 148 25.51 15.24 1.59
CA ALA A 148 24.21 15.77 1.17
C ALA A 148 23.56 14.87 0.12
N GLY A 149 24.27 14.56 -0.96
CA GLY A 149 23.78 13.77 -2.08
C GLY A 149 23.43 12.33 -1.71
N SER A 150 24.22 11.66 -0.86
CA SER A 150 23.92 10.27 -0.47
C SER A 150 22.87 10.15 0.63
N SER A 151 22.59 11.22 1.38
CA SER A 151 21.57 11.23 2.43
C SER A 151 20.14 11.04 1.89
N VAL A 152 19.89 11.36 0.62
CA VAL A 152 18.59 11.14 -0.06
C VAL A 152 18.18 9.67 -0.13
N LEU A 153 19.14 8.75 -0.05
CA LEU A 153 18.86 7.31 0.09
C LEU A 153 18.03 7.04 1.35
N GLY A 154 18.15 7.90 2.38
CA GLY A 154 17.37 7.90 3.62
C GLY A 154 15.86 7.84 3.43
N MET A 155 15.33 8.49 2.40
CA MET A 155 13.89 8.55 2.13
C MET A 155 13.44 7.58 1.05
N LEU A 156 14.36 6.86 0.39
CA LEU A 156 14.01 5.86 -0.63
C LEU A 156 14.24 4.42 -0.15
N VAL A 157 15.33 4.16 0.58
CA VAL A 157 15.66 2.82 1.09
C VAL A 157 14.75 2.52 2.30
N PRO A 158 13.95 1.44 2.27
CA PRO A 158 12.99 1.16 3.33
C PRO A 158 13.63 0.75 4.66
N PRO A 159 12.99 1.05 5.80
CA PRO A 159 11.71 1.75 5.95
C PRO A 159 11.87 3.26 5.74
N SER A 160 10.92 3.87 5.04
CA SER A 160 10.97 5.29 4.66
C SER A 160 9.71 6.02 5.13
N LEU A 161 9.91 7.16 5.79
CA LEU A 161 8.81 8.02 6.20
C LEU A 161 8.05 8.58 4.99
N LEU A 162 8.75 8.94 3.92
CA LEU A 162 8.16 9.53 2.74
C LEU A 162 7.28 8.52 1.98
N LEU A 163 7.71 7.25 1.90
CA LEU A 163 6.90 6.16 1.34
C LEU A 163 5.67 5.85 2.21
N ILE A 164 5.76 5.97 3.53
CA ILE A 164 4.60 5.83 4.42
C ILE A 164 3.58 6.94 4.14
N VAL A 165 4.04 8.20 4.10
CA VAL A 165 3.17 9.37 3.82
C VAL A 165 2.50 9.22 2.46
N TYR A 166 3.25 8.85 1.42
CA TYR A 166 2.69 8.60 0.10
C TYR A 166 1.64 7.48 0.13
N GLY A 167 1.94 6.33 0.74
CA GLY A 167 1.03 5.20 0.83
C GLY A 167 -0.28 5.54 1.54
N VAL A 168 -0.23 6.38 2.58
CA VAL A 168 -1.44 6.87 3.26
C VAL A 168 -2.26 7.79 2.35
N LEU A 169 -1.61 8.67 1.57
CA LEU A 169 -2.29 9.64 0.71
C LEU A 169 -2.87 9.04 -0.57
N ALA A 170 -2.14 8.10 -1.17
CA ALA A 170 -2.56 7.35 -2.35
C ALA A 170 -3.43 6.13 -1.99
N GLU A 171 -3.68 5.90 -0.70
CA GLU A 171 -4.43 4.76 -0.16
C GLU A 171 -3.84 3.39 -0.61
N GLU A 172 -2.51 3.34 -0.72
CA GLU A 172 -1.74 2.18 -1.18
C GLU A 172 -1.08 1.41 -0.04
N SER A 173 -0.73 0.14 -0.31
CA SER A 173 -0.03 -0.69 0.67
C SER A 173 1.40 -0.20 0.93
N ILE A 174 1.64 0.30 2.15
CA ILE A 174 2.98 0.70 2.63
C ILE A 174 3.99 -0.44 2.45
N GLY A 175 3.59 -1.68 2.71
CA GLY A 175 4.48 -2.83 2.58
C GLY A 175 4.94 -3.07 1.14
N LYS A 176 4.04 -2.92 0.16
CA LYS A 176 4.39 -3.01 -1.27
C LYS A 176 5.29 -1.86 -1.69
N LEU A 177 5.04 -0.64 -1.22
CA LEU A 177 5.90 0.52 -1.47
C LEU A 177 7.32 0.31 -0.94
N PHE A 178 7.46 -0.28 0.25
CA PHE A 178 8.77 -0.64 0.79
C PHE A 178 9.48 -1.69 -0.09
N ILE A 179 8.78 -2.72 -0.55
CA ILE A 179 9.40 -3.70 -1.47
C ILE A 179 9.80 -3.02 -2.79
N ALA A 180 8.93 -2.17 -3.35
CA ALA A 180 9.15 -1.48 -4.60
C ALA A 180 10.29 -0.46 -4.55
N GLY A 181 10.53 0.18 -3.40
CA GLY A 181 11.61 1.16 -3.21
C GLY A 181 13.01 0.55 -3.11
N LEU A 182 13.11 -0.75 -2.80
CA LEU A 182 14.40 -1.42 -2.57
C LEU A 182 15.30 -1.42 -3.81
N ILE A 183 14.78 -1.84 -4.97
CA ILE A 183 15.54 -1.89 -6.23
C ILE A 183 15.98 -0.49 -6.68
N PRO A 184 15.07 0.50 -6.81
CA PRO A 184 15.43 1.90 -7.02
C PRO A 184 16.51 2.44 -6.10
N GLY A 185 16.39 2.17 -4.79
CA GLY A 185 17.37 2.58 -3.79
C GLY A 185 18.74 1.96 -4.04
N MET A 186 18.79 0.68 -4.39
CA MET A 186 20.03 -0.02 -4.74
C MET A 186 20.64 0.49 -6.05
N ILE A 187 19.82 0.78 -7.07
CA ILE A 187 20.28 1.37 -8.34
C ILE A 187 20.92 2.73 -8.08
N LEU A 188 20.29 3.58 -7.25
CA LEU A 188 20.84 4.87 -6.85
C LEU A 188 22.15 4.72 -6.05
N ALA A 189 22.19 3.83 -5.07
CA ALA A 189 23.40 3.58 -4.28
C ALA A 189 24.57 3.13 -5.17
N VAL A 190 24.34 2.18 -6.08
CA VAL A 190 25.34 1.73 -7.06
C VAL A 190 25.73 2.85 -8.02
N GLY A 191 24.76 3.63 -8.49
CA GLY A 191 25.00 4.79 -9.36
C GLY A 191 25.90 5.84 -8.69
N PHE A 192 25.67 6.14 -7.42
CA PHE A 192 26.52 7.04 -6.63
C PHE A 192 27.92 6.49 -6.42
N VAL A 193 28.05 5.19 -6.11
CA VAL A 193 29.36 4.54 -5.98
C VAL A 193 30.13 4.61 -7.30
N ALA A 194 29.49 4.23 -8.41
CA ALA A 194 30.08 4.29 -9.73
C ALA A 194 30.52 5.72 -10.09
N MET A 195 29.67 6.71 -9.82
CA MET A 195 29.98 8.12 -10.06
C MET A 195 31.19 8.60 -9.24
N ILE A 196 31.29 8.25 -7.95
CA ILE A 196 32.45 8.61 -7.11
C ILE A 196 33.73 7.98 -7.65
N VAL A 197 33.70 6.69 -8.02
CA VAL A 197 34.86 5.99 -8.58
C VAL A 197 35.28 6.62 -9.91
N LEU A 198 34.34 6.91 -10.80
CA LEU A 198 34.61 7.55 -12.08
C LEU A 198 35.21 8.95 -11.90
N LEU A 199 34.67 9.77 -11.00
CA LEU A 199 35.25 11.09 -10.68
C LEU A 199 36.64 10.97 -10.06
N ALA A 200 36.87 9.99 -9.19
CA ALA A 200 38.17 9.77 -8.58
C ALA A 200 39.24 9.33 -9.60
N LEU A 201 38.85 8.65 -10.68
CA LEU A 201 39.75 8.19 -11.74
C LEU A 201 39.97 9.26 -12.82
N PHE A 202 38.90 9.86 -13.34
CA PHE A 202 38.94 10.73 -14.52
C PHE A 202 39.01 12.23 -14.18
N ALA A 203 38.51 12.63 -13.02
CA ALA A 203 38.50 14.03 -12.57
C ALA A 203 39.02 14.17 -11.13
N PRO A 204 40.22 13.64 -10.79
CA PRO A 204 40.68 13.57 -9.42
C PRO A 204 40.89 14.95 -8.77
N ARG A 205 41.05 16.02 -9.56
CA ARG A 205 41.11 17.42 -9.07
C ARG A 205 39.78 17.93 -8.51
N PHE A 206 38.67 17.31 -8.89
CA PHE A 206 37.35 17.60 -8.33
C PHE A 206 37.16 16.93 -6.97
N VAL A 207 37.69 15.72 -6.81
CA VAL A 207 37.54 14.90 -5.60
C VAL A 207 38.58 15.25 -4.54
N PHE A 208 39.85 15.38 -4.95
CA PHE A 208 40.99 15.49 -4.06
C PHE A 208 41.65 16.87 -4.10
N ASP A 209 42.14 17.27 -2.93
CA ASP A 209 43.07 18.37 -2.75
C ASP A 209 44.50 17.82 -2.81
N PHE A 210 45.15 18.00 -3.96
CA PHE A 210 46.48 17.45 -4.21
C PHE A 210 47.59 18.12 -3.37
N GLU A 211 47.41 19.35 -2.91
CA GLU A 211 48.38 20.02 -2.03
C GLU A 211 48.36 19.32 -0.67
N ARG A 212 47.17 19.12 -0.11
CA ARG A 212 46.98 18.43 1.16
C ARG A 212 47.35 16.94 1.08
N LEU A 213 47.08 16.28 -0.05
CA LEU A 213 47.52 14.90 -0.27
C LEU A 213 49.04 14.76 -0.27
N ARG A 214 49.79 15.74 -0.79
CA ARG A 214 51.26 15.75 -0.77
C ARG A 214 51.79 15.95 0.65
N GLU A 215 51.19 16.83 1.44
CA GLU A 215 51.52 17.03 2.86
C GLU A 215 51.29 15.77 3.71
N LEU A 216 50.25 14.99 3.39
CA LEU A 216 49.91 13.74 4.08
C LEU A 216 50.76 12.52 3.65
N GLY A 217 51.70 12.71 2.72
CA GLY A 217 52.46 11.66 2.03
C GLY A 217 53.14 10.61 2.91
N ASP A 218 53.49 10.95 4.16
CA ASP A 218 54.16 10.04 5.10
C ASP A 218 53.28 9.55 6.27
N ALA A 219 52.14 10.18 6.55
CA ALA A 219 51.28 9.86 7.71
C ALA A 219 50.19 8.80 7.43
N ARG A 220 49.97 8.42 6.16
CA ARG A 220 48.86 7.54 5.73
C ARG A 220 48.92 6.08 6.19
N ARG A 221 50.03 5.65 6.81
CA ARG A 221 50.30 4.22 7.08
C ARG A 221 49.84 3.70 8.43
N ILE A 222 49.35 4.55 9.34
CA ILE A 222 49.05 4.14 10.72
C ILE A 222 47.61 4.53 11.09
N GLN A 223 46.63 3.88 10.47
CA GLN A 223 45.29 3.80 11.07
C GLN A 223 44.99 2.35 11.44
N PRO A 224 44.48 2.10 12.66
CA PRO A 224 44.16 0.75 13.11
C PRO A 224 43.02 0.19 12.26
N VAL A 225 43.32 -0.88 11.52
CA VAL A 225 42.32 -1.67 10.81
C VAL A 225 41.44 -2.35 11.84
N LEU A 226 40.12 -2.17 11.74
CA LEU A 226 39.20 -2.93 12.58
C LEU A 226 39.42 -4.43 12.36
N THR A 227 39.62 -5.17 13.44
CA THR A 227 39.66 -6.64 13.41
C THR A 227 38.28 -7.15 12.98
N GLY A 228 38.19 -8.28 12.26
CA GLY A 228 36.91 -8.86 11.83
C GLY A 228 35.89 -9.03 12.96
N LYS A 229 36.35 -9.32 14.19
CA LYS A 229 35.50 -9.36 15.41
C LYS A 229 34.90 -8.00 15.77
N GLN A 230 35.65 -6.91 15.61
CA GLN A 230 35.19 -5.55 15.89
C GLN A 230 34.20 -5.08 14.81
N MET A 231 34.45 -5.44 13.55
CA MET A 231 33.52 -5.14 12.45
C MET A 231 32.19 -5.86 12.63
N ALA A 232 32.21 -7.14 12.99
CA ALA A 232 31.03 -7.91 13.33
C ALA A 232 30.28 -7.27 14.52
N GLY A 233 30.99 -6.94 15.60
CA GLY A 233 30.39 -6.29 16.78
C GLY A 233 29.73 -4.93 16.47
N LYS A 234 30.27 -4.16 15.52
CA LYS A 234 29.72 -2.87 15.08
C LYS A 234 28.52 -3.03 14.13
N SER A 235 28.55 -4.02 13.23
CA SER A 235 27.51 -4.21 12.20
C SER A 235 26.32 -5.04 12.68
N LEU A 236 26.52 -5.89 13.69
CA LEU A 236 25.52 -6.84 14.15
C LEU A 236 24.22 -6.15 14.65
N PRO A 237 24.26 -5.07 15.47
CA PRO A 237 23.03 -4.45 15.95
C PRO A 237 22.15 -3.88 14.84
N ILE A 238 22.75 -3.20 13.86
CA ILE A 238 22.02 -2.64 12.72
C ILE A 238 21.50 -3.75 11.80
N LEU A 239 22.29 -4.79 11.52
CA LEU A 239 21.86 -5.91 10.70
C LEU A 239 20.69 -6.66 11.35
N ILE A 240 20.74 -6.91 12.66
CA ILE A 240 19.63 -7.52 13.41
C ILE A 240 18.38 -6.65 13.29
N LEU A 241 18.50 -5.33 13.45
CA LEU A 241 17.36 -4.43 13.38
C LEU A 241 16.75 -4.39 11.98
N VAL A 242 17.57 -4.30 10.93
CA VAL A 242 17.11 -4.34 9.53
C VAL A 242 16.44 -5.66 9.22
N LEU A 243 17.04 -6.80 9.60
CA LEU A 243 16.46 -8.12 9.38
C LEU A 243 15.17 -8.33 10.18
N LEU A 244 15.06 -7.77 11.39
CA LEU A 244 13.84 -7.82 12.19
C LEU A 244 12.70 -7.09 11.49
N VAL A 245 12.95 -5.85 11.03
CA VAL A 245 11.94 -4.99 10.42
C VAL A 245 11.60 -5.43 8.99
N LEU A 246 12.60 -5.47 8.10
CA LEU A 246 12.40 -5.84 6.70
C LEU A 246 12.09 -7.33 6.55
N GLY A 247 12.78 -8.20 7.29
CA GLY A 247 12.50 -9.63 7.25
C GLY A 247 11.10 -9.94 7.76
N GLY A 248 10.66 -9.31 8.86
CA GLY A 248 9.29 -9.46 9.36
C GLY A 248 8.23 -8.95 8.39
N LEU A 249 8.48 -7.82 7.73
CA LEU A 249 7.57 -7.25 6.75
C LEU A 249 7.50 -8.07 5.45
N TYR A 250 8.65 -8.55 4.94
CA TYR A 250 8.73 -9.29 3.68
C TYR A 250 8.26 -10.74 3.79
N THR A 251 8.41 -11.35 4.97
CA THR A 251 7.81 -12.66 5.25
C THR A 251 6.31 -12.59 5.54
N GLY A 252 5.75 -11.38 5.67
CA GLY A 252 4.36 -11.16 6.05
C GLY A 252 4.06 -11.47 7.52
N LEU A 253 5.10 -11.64 8.36
CA LEU A 253 4.96 -11.85 9.80
C LEU A 253 4.45 -10.60 10.52
N PHE A 254 4.84 -9.41 10.03
CA PHE A 254 4.45 -8.13 10.60
C PHE A 254 3.74 -7.27 9.55
N THR A 255 2.65 -6.63 9.97
CA THR A 255 2.11 -5.45 9.29
C THR A 255 3.09 -4.26 9.41
N PRO A 256 2.97 -3.20 8.58
CA PRO A 256 3.84 -2.03 8.70
C PRO A 256 3.85 -1.41 10.10
N THR A 257 2.69 -1.33 10.76
CA THR A 257 2.58 -0.82 12.13
C THR A 257 3.30 -1.71 13.15
N GLU A 258 3.13 -3.03 13.05
CA GLU A 258 3.83 -4.00 13.91
C GLU A 258 5.34 -3.98 13.66
N ALA A 259 5.77 -3.85 12.40
CA ALA A 259 7.17 -3.74 12.03
C ALA A 259 7.78 -2.45 12.61
N GLY A 260 7.04 -1.33 12.57
CA GLY A 260 7.44 -0.09 13.24
C GLY A 260 7.55 -0.27 14.77
N GLY A 261 6.60 -0.97 15.40
CA GLY A 261 6.62 -1.25 16.83
C GLY A 261 7.79 -2.14 17.26
N MET A 262 8.00 -3.25 16.55
CA MET A 262 9.12 -4.17 16.76
C MET A 262 10.46 -3.49 16.47
N GLY A 263 10.51 -2.65 15.45
CA GLY A 263 11.66 -1.83 15.12
C GLY A 263 12.00 -0.80 16.20
N ALA A 264 11.01 -0.05 16.68
CA ALA A 264 11.18 0.91 17.77
C ALA A 264 11.64 0.22 19.07
N PHE A 265 11.06 -0.93 19.40
CA PHE A 265 11.49 -1.74 20.53
C PHE A 265 12.92 -2.27 20.37
N GLY A 266 13.27 -2.79 19.19
CA GLY A 266 14.62 -3.24 18.87
C GLY A 266 15.64 -2.11 18.97
N ALA A 267 15.33 -0.94 18.42
CA ALA A 267 16.15 0.26 18.53
C ALA A 267 16.31 0.71 19.99
N PHE A 268 15.26 0.63 20.81
CA PHE A 268 15.32 0.93 22.24
C PHE A 268 16.26 -0.02 22.98
N VAL A 269 16.16 -1.33 22.72
CA VAL A 269 17.06 -2.35 23.31
C VAL A 269 18.51 -2.09 22.92
N ILE A 270 18.76 -1.76 21.64
CA ILE A 270 20.10 -1.40 21.16
C ILE A 270 20.60 -0.15 21.88
N ALA A 271 19.78 0.89 21.99
CA ALA A 271 20.14 2.13 22.67
C ALA A 271 20.49 1.92 24.15
N LEU A 272 19.77 1.01 24.83
CA LEU A 272 20.02 0.62 26.21
C LEU A 272 21.32 -0.20 26.36
N ALA A 273 21.52 -1.21 25.51
CA ALA A 273 22.73 -2.03 25.50
C ALA A 273 23.99 -1.18 25.24
N ARG A 274 23.83 -0.11 24.45
CA ARG A 274 24.89 0.87 24.13
C ARG A 274 25.10 1.94 25.19
N ARG A 275 24.32 1.91 26.28
CA ARG A 275 24.33 2.92 27.36
C ARG A 275 24.21 4.36 26.83
N SER A 276 23.47 4.52 25.73
CA SER A 276 23.29 5.80 25.05
C SER A 276 22.11 6.61 25.62
N LEU A 277 21.22 5.93 26.36
CA LEU A 277 20.02 6.49 26.97
C LEU A 277 20.31 7.05 28.37
N THR A 278 19.98 8.32 28.55
CA THR A 278 19.79 8.96 29.86
C THR A 278 18.32 9.40 29.98
N PRO A 279 17.78 9.66 31.17
CA PRO A 279 16.42 10.18 31.32
C PRO A 279 16.19 11.45 30.49
N GLN A 280 17.19 12.33 30.41
CA GLN A 280 17.14 13.55 29.61
C GLN A 280 17.10 13.25 28.11
N ARG A 281 17.98 12.35 27.62
CA ARG A 281 17.99 11.94 26.20
C ARG A 281 16.72 11.19 25.81
N MET A 282 16.19 10.35 26.70
CA MET A 282 14.92 9.66 26.49
C MET A 282 13.79 10.67 26.30
N TRP A 283 13.67 11.63 27.21
CA TRP A 283 12.67 12.68 27.11
C TRP A 283 12.83 13.52 25.83
N GLN A 284 14.07 13.83 25.45
CA GLN A 284 14.36 14.53 24.20
C GLN A 284 13.88 13.73 22.98
N VAL A 285 14.21 12.43 22.89
CA VAL A 285 13.79 11.56 21.78
C VAL A 285 12.26 11.47 21.71
N LEU A 286 11.57 11.32 22.84
CA LEU A 286 10.10 11.27 22.88
C LEU A 286 9.47 12.59 22.45
N ARG A 287 10.01 13.73 22.91
CA ARG A 287 9.53 15.06 22.53
C ARG A 287 9.75 15.33 21.04
N GLU A 288 10.92 14.96 20.50
CA GLU A 288 11.24 15.11 19.07
C GLU A 288 10.36 14.20 18.21
N THR A 289 10.17 12.94 18.62
CA THR A 289 9.24 12.01 18.00
C THR A 289 7.83 12.59 17.95
N GLY A 290 7.34 13.11 19.08
CA GLY A 290 6.03 13.73 19.18
C GLY A 290 5.89 14.95 18.28
N GLY A 291 6.91 15.82 18.24
CA GLY A 291 6.92 17.01 17.39
C GLY A 291 6.86 16.68 15.90
N VAL A 292 7.70 15.74 15.44
CA VAL A 292 7.67 15.26 14.05
C VAL A 292 6.33 14.60 13.73
N SER A 293 5.85 13.71 14.62
CA SER A 293 4.60 12.98 14.41
C SER A 293 3.39 13.91 14.32
N ILE A 294 3.21 14.83 15.29
CA ILE A 294 2.06 15.73 15.32
C ILE A 294 2.05 16.63 14.07
N SER A 295 3.21 17.13 13.66
CA SER A 295 3.34 17.95 12.46
C SER A 295 2.83 17.20 11.23
N ILE A 296 3.27 15.95 11.04
CA ILE A 296 2.88 15.11 9.91
C ILE A 296 1.40 14.70 9.99
N LEU A 297 0.90 14.37 11.18
CA LEU A 297 -0.50 13.95 11.37
C LEU A 297 -1.49 15.09 11.05
N ILE A 298 -1.22 16.31 11.54
CA ILE A 298 -2.05 17.48 11.22
C ILE A 298 -2.03 17.75 9.72
N LEU A 299 -0.84 17.69 9.12
CA LEU A 299 -0.66 17.85 7.69
C LEU A 299 -1.42 16.80 6.87
N LEU A 300 -1.38 15.52 7.27
CA LEU A 300 -2.13 14.44 6.61
C LEU A 300 -3.64 14.63 6.72
N ILE A 301 -4.15 15.03 7.89
CA ILE A 301 -5.58 15.35 8.07
C ILE A 301 -5.99 16.48 7.12
N ALA A 302 -5.17 17.52 7.01
CA ALA A 302 -5.40 18.63 6.11
C ALA A 302 -5.39 18.19 4.63
N ALA A 303 -4.43 17.35 4.24
CA ALA A 303 -4.30 16.83 2.89
C ALA A 303 -5.45 15.88 2.51
N LEU A 304 -5.93 15.03 3.42
CA LEU A 304 -7.10 14.17 3.17
C LEU A 304 -8.37 15.00 3.01
N PHE A 305 -8.53 16.05 3.82
CA PHE A 305 -9.66 16.97 3.66
C PHE A 305 -9.59 17.73 2.34
N TYR A 306 -8.40 18.18 1.96
CA TYR A 306 -8.13 18.80 0.66
C TYR A 306 -8.38 17.85 -0.51
N SER A 307 -7.94 16.59 -0.42
CA SER A 307 -8.22 15.54 -1.41
C SER A 307 -9.71 15.37 -1.68
N ARG A 308 -10.52 15.31 -0.61
CA ARG A 308 -11.99 15.23 -0.72
C ARG A 308 -12.58 16.46 -1.40
N MET A 309 -12.06 17.65 -1.09
CA MET A 309 -12.49 18.89 -1.75
C MET A 309 -12.15 18.87 -3.23
N LEU A 310 -10.94 18.47 -3.62
CA LEU A 310 -10.53 18.35 -5.02
C LEU A 310 -11.40 17.38 -5.82
N ALA A 311 -11.70 16.22 -5.23
CA ALA A 311 -12.59 15.24 -5.83
C ALA A 311 -14.00 15.80 -6.05
N MET A 312 -14.53 16.59 -5.10
CA MET A 312 -15.82 17.26 -5.26
C MET A 312 -15.78 18.42 -6.26
N ALA A 313 -14.65 19.10 -6.37
CA ALA A 313 -14.44 20.19 -7.32
C ALA A 313 -14.21 19.70 -8.76
N GLY A 314 -14.04 18.39 -8.97
CA GLY A 314 -13.76 17.82 -10.30
C GLY A 314 -12.35 18.14 -10.82
N VAL A 315 -11.44 18.63 -9.96
CA VAL A 315 -10.10 19.09 -10.35
C VAL A 315 -9.29 18.01 -11.08
N PRO A 316 -9.22 16.75 -10.60
CA PRO A 316 -8.46 15.72 -11.31
C PRO A 316 -8.95 15.50 -12.75
N MET A 317 -10.28 15.49 -12.96
CA MET A 317 -10.88 15.29 -14.28
C MET A 317 -10.58 16.46 -15.21
N ALA A 318 -10.72 17.71 -14.73
CA ALA A 318 -10.41 18.90 -15.51
C ALA A 318 -8.93 18.97 -15.95
N ILE A 319 -7.99 18.50 -15.10
CA ILE A 319 -6.57 18.43 -15.47
C ILE A 319 -6.33 17.27 -16.45
N SER A 320 -6.94 16.10 -16.25
CA SER A 320 -6.84 14.98 -17.20
C SER A 320 -7.30 15.39 -18.60
N ASP A 321 -8.44 16.09 -18.70
CA ASP A 321 -8.99 16.57 -19.97
C ASP A 321 -8.04 17.59 -20.64
N LEU A 322 -7.51 18.54 -19.86
CA LEU A 322 -6.53 19.52 -20.37
C LEU A 322 -5.29 18.84 -20.97
N VAL A 323 -4.80 17.79 -20.31
CA VAL A 323 -3.62 17.04 -20.74
C VAL A 323 -3.93 16.25 -22.03
N LEU A 324 -5.09 15.63 -22.10
CA LEU A 324 -5.57 14.90 -23.29
C LEU A 324 -5.75 15.86 -24.48
N ASP A 325 -6.40 17.01 -24.26
CA ASP A 325 -6.64 18.04 -25.28
C ASP A 325 -5.33 18.67 -25.78
N ALA A 326 -4.33 18.80 -24.90
CA ALA A 326 -2.98 19.26 -25.27
C ALA A 326 -2.19 18.22 -26.10
N GLY A 327 -2.71 17.01 -26.30
CA GLY A 327 -2.02 15.90 -26.96
C GLY A 327 -0.82 15.36 -26.15
N LEU A 328 -0.75 15.70 -24.86
CA LEU A 328 0.26 15.23 -23.94
C LEU A 328 -0.18 13.84 -23.46
N GLY A 329 0.25 12.77 -24.13
CA GLY A 329 -0.07 11.40 -23.68
C GLY A 329 0.41 11.10 -22.24
N PRO A 330 0.28 9.85 -21.75
CA PRO A 330 0.63 9.46 -20.37
C PRO A 330 2.03 9.89 -19.92
N TYR A 331 3.03 9.78 -20.80
CA TYR A 331 4.40 10.20 -20.52
C TYR A 331 4.60 11.72 -20.53
N GLY A 332 3.78 12.47 -21.29
CA GLY A 332 3.76 13.93 -21.26
C GLY A 332 3.24 14.45 -19.93
N PHE A 333 2.16 13.85 -19.41
CA PHE A 333 1.69 14.08 -18.04
C PHE A 333 2.78 13.79 -17.01
N LEU A 334 3.40 12.61 -17.08
CA LEU A 334 4.43 12.22 -16.11
C LEU A 334 5.63 13.17 -16.13
N ALA A 335 6.09 13.59 -17.31
CA ALA A 335 7.20 14.53 -17.44
C ALA A 335 6.84 15.91 -16.86
N LEU A 336 5.63 16.42 -17.14
CA LEU A 336 5.14 17.67 -16.57
C LEU A 336 5.01 17.59 -15.05
N TYR A 337 4.46 16.48 -14.54
CA TYR A 337 4.33 16.23 -13.12
C TYR A 337 5.69 16.21 -12.40
N VAL A 338 6.64 15.44 -12.92
CA VAL A 338 8.01 15.37 -12.39
C VAL A 338 8.65 16.76 -12.39
N LEU A 339 8.49 17.52 -13.47
CA LEU A 339 9.01 18.89 -13.55
C LEU A 339 8.42 19.77 -12.45
N ILE A 340 7.09 19.75 -12.25
CA ILE A 340 6.43 20.52 -11.20
C ILE A 340 6.94 20.10 -9.82
N VAL A 341 7.05 18.80 -9.55
CA VAL A 341 7.57 18.27 -8.27
C VAL A 341 9.01 18.72 -8.02
N LEU A 342 9.87 18.68 -9.05
CA LEU A 342 11.24 19.17 -8.97
C LEU A 342 11.27 20.67 -8.62
N LEU A 343 10.44 21.47 -9.29
CA LEU A 343 10.35 22.91 -9.05
C LEU A 343 9.86 23.21 -7.63
N MET A 344 8.86 22.48 -7.15
CA MET A 344 8.34 22.62 -5.78
C MET A 344 9.38 22.20 -4.74
N GLY A 345 10.17 21.16 -5.00
CA GLY A 345 11.23 20.71 -4.09
C GLY A 345 12.36 21.70 -3.91
N MET A 346 12.50 22.66 -4.82
CA MET A 346 13.42 23.77 -4.61
C MET A 346 12.97 24.73 -3.50
N ILE A 347 11.69 24.70 -3.08
CA ILE A 347 11.07 25.69 -2.16
C ILE A 347 10.50 25.00 -0.90
N LEU A 348 9.87 23.84 -1.05
CA LEU A 348 9.12 23.14 0.00
C LEU A 348 9.87 21.90 0.50
N ASP A 349 9.52 21.44 1.71
CA ASP A 349 10.02 20.17 2.23
C ASP A 349 9.30 18.96 1.60
N SER A 350 9.93 17.78 1.67
CA SER A 350 9.46 16.58 0.98
C SER A 350 8.07 16.12 1.39
N THR A 351 7.74 16.22 2.68
CA THR A 351 6.44 15.81 3.20
C THR A 351 5.36 16.74 2.65
N SER A 352 5.61 18.05 2.67
CA SER A 352 4.70 19.05 2.14
C SER A 352 4.40 18.90 0.66
N ILE A 353 5.40 18.58 -0.16
CA ILE A 353 5.19 18.35 -1.60
C ILE A 353 4.25 17.18 -1.82
N LEU A 354 4.47 16.06 -1.12
CA LEU A 354 3.58 14.90 -1.24
C LEU A 354 2.14 15.22 -0.85
N LEU A 355 1.95 15.97 0.24
CA LEU A 355 0.63 16.32 0.75
C LEU A 355 -0.18 17.20 -0.20
N VAL A 356 0.52 18.06 -0.95
CA VAL A 356 -0.11 18.92 -1.97
C VAL A 356 -0.33 18.14 -3.27
N MET A 357 0.71 17.47 -3.76
CA MET A 357 0.73 16.92 -5.12
C MET A 357 0.09 15.54 -5.24
N THR A 358 0.18 14.68 -4.23
CA THR A 358 -0.34 13.30 -4.33
C THR A 358 -1.86 13.26 -4.50
N PRO A 359 -2.66 14.01 -3.72
CA PRO A 359 -4.13 14.05 -3.92
C PRO A 359 -4.58 14.50 -5.30
N ILE A 360 -3.77 15.34 -5.96
CA ILE A 360 -4.05 15.85 -7.31
C ILE A 360 -3.62 14.82 -8.35
N ALA A 361 -2.38 14.35 -8.24
CA ALA A 361 -1.73 13.60 -9.31
C ALA A 361 -2.03 12.11 -9.29
N ALA A 362 -2.28 11.49 -8.14
CA ALA A 362 -2.55 10.05 -8.06
C ALA A 362 -3.84 9.65 -8.82
N PRO A 363 -4.99 10.34 -8.66
CA PRO A 363 -6.19 10.02 -9.45
C PRO A 363 -5.98 10.21 -10.96
N ILE A 364 -5.19 11.21 -11.36
CA ILE A 364 -4.86 11.48 -12.76
C ILE A 364 -3.96 10.36 -13.32
N ALA A 365 -2.91 9.97 -12.59
CA ALA A 365 -2.02 8.88 -12.95
C ALA A 365 -2.81 7.56 -13.13
N LEU A 366 -3.74 7.28 -12.22
CA LEU A 366 -4.62 6.12 -12.31
C LEU A 366 -5.51 6.17 -13.58
N SER A 367 -6.03 7.35 -13.94
CA SER A 367 -6.83 7.52 -15.17
C SER A 367 -6.03 7.26 -16.45
N PHE A 368 -4.72 7.53 -16.43
CA PHE A 368 -3.79 7.19 -17.51
C PHE A 368 -3.26 5.75 -17.46
N GLY A 369 -3.70 4.94 -16.49
CA GLY A 369 -3.32 3.54 -16.35
C GLY A 369 -1.97 3.29 -15.66
N PHE A 370 -1.42 4.29 -14.96
CA PHE A 370 -0.22 4.07 -14.14
C PHE A 370 -0.54 3.27 -12.88
N ASP A 371 0.36 2.37 -12.51
CA ASP A 371 0.37 1.77 -11.19
C ASP A 371 0.83 2.80 -10.14
N LEU A 372 0.06 2.95 -9.06
CA LEU A 372 0.31 3.97 -8.04
C LEU A 372 1.53 3.68 -7.16
N ILE A 373 1.98 2.42 -7.07
CA ILE A 373 3.23 2.08 -6.37
C ILE A 373 4.41 2.56 -7.22
N HIS A 374 4.39 2.26 -8.52
CA HIS A 374 5.41 2.76 -9.45
C HIS A 374 5.46 4.28 -9.47
N PHE A 375 4.30 4.92 -9.63
CA PHE A 375 4.17 6.38 -9.58
C PHE A 375 4.70 6.96 -8.26
N GLY A 376 4.42 6.32 -7.13
CA GLY A 376 4.91 6.73 -5.82
C GLY A 376 6.43 6.73 -5.71
N ILE A 377 7.11 5.72 -6.26
CA ILE A 377 8.58 5.69 -6.29
C ILE A 377 9.13 6.83 -7.14
N ILE A 378 8.55 7.09 -8.32
CA ILE A 378 8.95 8.22 -9.18
C ILE A 378 8.80 9.53 -8.42
N THR A 379 7.66 9.73 -7.76
CA THR A 379 7.37 10.92 -6.97
C THR A 379 8.39 11.11 -5.86
N VAL A 380 8.69 10.06 -5.09
CA VAL A 380 9.67 10.11 -4.01
C VAL A 380 11.05 10.51 -4.53
N ILE A 381 11.50 9.92 -5.64
CA ILE A 381 12.80 10.27 -6.23
C ILE A 381 12.81 11.71 -6.72
N ALA A 382 11.74 12.17 -7.41
CA ALA A 382 11.64 13.54 -7.88
C ALA A 382 11.65 14.56 -6.73
N VAL A 383 10.93 14.26 -5.64
CA VAL A 383 10.95 15.08 -4.42
C VAL A 383 12.36 15.20 -3.83
N GLU A 384 13.08 14.09 -3.73
CA GLU A 384 14.44 14.07 -3.17
C GLU A 384 15.45 14.82 -4.05
N ILE A 385 15.29 14.80 -5.39
CA ILE A 385 16.12 15.62 -6.28
C ILE A 385 15.87 17.11 -6.02
N GLY A 386 14.62 17.51 -5.83
CA GLY A 386 14.25 18.89 -5.53
C GLY A 386 14.94 19.40 -4.26
N LEU A 387 15.03 18.57 -3.22
CA LEU A 387 15.72 18.91 -1.95
C LEU A 387 17.24 19.13 -2.07
N LEU A 388 17.85 18.74 -3.19
CA LEU A 388 19.26 18.97 -3.51
C LEU A 388 19.48 20.15 -4.48
N THR A 389 18.41 20.69 -5.06
CA THR A 389 18.48 21.68 -6.15
C THR A 389 18.28 23.10 -5.61
N PRO A 390 19.04 24.11 -6.09
CA PRO A 390 18.86 25.52 -5.66
C PRO A 390 17.50 26.06 -6.13
N PRO A 391 16.90 27.09 -5.48
CA PRO A 391 17.49 28.00 -4.47
C PRO A 391 17.60 27.52 -3.01
N PHE A 392 16.67 26.72 -2.47
CA PHE A 392 16.63 26.46 -1.02
C PHE A 392 17.16 25.10 -0.56
N GLY A 393 17.32 24.10 -1.43
CA GLY A 393 17.83 22.74 -1.13
C GLY A 393 18.06 22.38 0.36
N ILE A 394 17.00 22.05 1.09
CA ILE A 394 17.00 21.96 2.58
C ILE A 394 18.08 21.00 3.10
N SER A 395 18.36 19.92 2.37
CA SER A 395 19.42 18.96 2.73
C SER A 395 20.80 19.62 2.77
N ILE A 396 21.07 20.56 1.85
CA ILE A 396 22.34 21.29 1.78
C ILE A 396 22.47 22.29 2.92
N PHE A 397 21.40 23.01 3.25
CA PHE A 397 21.38 23.90 4.41
C PHE A 397 21.55 23.12 5.72
N THR A 398 21.04 21.89 5.79
CA THR A 398 21.25 20.99 6.93
C THR A 398 22.72 20.58 7.05
N VAL A 399 23.38 20.22 5.94
CA VAL A 399 24.82 19.92 5.95
C VAL A 399 25.62 21.17 6.34
N LYS A 400 25.32 22.34 5.76
CA LYS A 400 26.01 23.59 6.10
C LYS A 400 25.86 23.97 7.57
N SER A 401 24.64 23.93 8.10
CA SER A 401 24.37 24.28 9.51
C SER A 401 25.00 23.27 10.47
N THR A 402 25.05 22.00 10.09
CA THR A 402 25.64 20.95 10.92
C THR A 402 27.16 20.99 10.91
N LEU A 403 27.76 21.31 9.76
CA LEU A 403 29.22 21.42 9.62
C LEU A 403 29.75 22.62 10.42
N ASN A 404 29.00 23.72 10.43
CA ASN A 404 29.34 24.97 11.12
C ASN A 404 30.78 25.47 10.83
N ASP A 405 31.22 25.31 9.58
CA ASP A 405 32.54 25.72 9.08
C ASP A 405 32.34 26.86 8.07
N GLU A 406 32.86 28.05 8.39
CA GLU A 406 32.75 29.24 7.54
C GLU A 406 33.50 29.07 6.21
N SER A 407 34.52 28.21 6.14
CA SER A 407 35.33 28.00 4.92
C SER A 407 34.58 27.28 3.79
N VAL A 408 33.40 26.71 4.06
CA VAL A 408 32.59 25.98 3.08
C VAL A 408 31.34 26.77 2.75
N SER A 409 31.29 27.45 1.60
CA SER A 409 30.09 28.21 1.20
C SER A 409 28.94 27.28 0.78
N VAL A 410 27.69 27.75 0.83
CA VAL A 410 26.52 26.94 0.41
C VAL A 410 26.62 26.59 -1.08
N GLU A 411 27.06 27.54 -1.91
CA GLU A 411 27.31 27.38 -3.34
C GLU A 411 28.34 26.28 -3.61
N SER A 412 29.37 26.19 -2.77
CA SER A 412 30.38 25.13 -2.89
C SER A 412 29.79 23.74 -2.62
N ILE A 413 28.81 23.63 -1.71
CA ILE A 413 28.11 22.37 -1.42
C ILE A 413 27.16 22.02 -2.58
N PHE A 414 26.43 22.98 -3.15
CA PHE A 414 25.65 22.79 -4.37
C PHE A 414 26.51 22.26 -5.52
N GLY A 415 27.69 22.85 -5.74
CA GLY A 415 28.65 22.38 -6.74
C GLY A 415 29.11 20.93 -6.47
N GLY A 416 29.29 20.56 -5.20
CA GLY A 416 29.62 19.19 -4.80
C GLY A 416 28.49 18.18 -4.97
N VAL A 417 27.22 18.62 -4.88
CA VAL A 417 26.04 17.76 -4.99
C VAL A 417 25.60 17.52 -6.44
N LEU A 418 25.94 18.42 -7.36
CA LEU A 418 25.48 18.37 -8.75
C LEU A 418 25.70 17.02 -9.45
N PRO A 419 26.83 16.30 -9.28
CA PRO A 419 26.99 14.96 -9.84
C PRO A 419 25.97 13.95 -9.31
N TYR A 420 25.54 14.08 -8.05
CA TYR A 420 24.51 13.22 -7.47
C TYR A 420 23.14 13.50 -8.07
N VAL A 421 22.79 14.78 -8.25
CA VAL A 421 21.54 15.19 -8.94
C VAL A 421 21.50 14.63 -10.36
N ALA A 422 22.62 14.69 -11.10
CA ALA A 422 22.70 14.11 -12.44
C ALA A 422 22.45 12.60 -12.45
N VAL A 423 23.07 11.85 -11.52
CA VAL A 423 22.80 10.41 -11.37
C VAL A 423 21.34 10.16 -11.01
N MET A 424 20.75 10.95 -10.11
CA MET A 424 19.36 10.79 -9.71
C MET A 424 18.39 11.05 -10.87
N LEU A 425 18.65 12.04 -11.71
CA LEU A 425 17.83 12.30 -12.91
C LEU A 425 17.91 11.16 -13.92
N VAL A 426 19.10 10.58 -14.12
CA VAL A 426 19.27 9.40 -14.99
C VAL A 426 18.51 8.21 -14.43
N VAL A 427 18.61 7.95 -13.12
CA VAL A 427 17.89 6.85 -12.48
C VAL A 427 16.38 7.09 -12.47
N LEU A 428 15.93 8.33 -12.28
CA LEU A 428 14.52 8.71 -12.39
C LEU A 428 13.97 8.42 -13.78
N ALA A 429 14.68 8.83 -14.84
CA ALA A 429 14.30 8.55 -16.22
C ALA A 429 14.28 7.05 -16.52
N LEU A 430 15.28 6.31 -16.00
CA LEU A 430 15.34 4.86 -16.12
C LEU A 430 14.15 4.18 -15.45
N ILE A 431 13.81 4.56 -14.22
CA ILE A 431 12.68 3.99 -13.49
C ILE A 431 11.38 4.33 -14.22
N ALA A 432 11.17 5.60 -14.58
CA ALA A 432 9.97 6.05 -15.30
C ALA A 432 9.76 5.32 -16.64
N ALA A 433 10.85 4.97 -17.35
CA ALA A 433 10.77 4.22 -18.60
C ALA A 433 10.50 2.72 -18.40
N PHE A 434 10.93 2.14 -17.27
CA PHE A 434 10.86 0.71 -17.01
C PHE A 434 10.12 0.39 -15.69
N PRO A 435 8.77 0.34 -15.70
CA PRO A 435 7.96 0.01 -14.52
C PRO A 435 8.32 -1.33 -13.86
N ALA A 436 8.85 -2.28 -14.65
CA ALA A 436 9.34 -3.55 -14.14
C ALA A 436 10.38 -3.40 -13.01
N LEU A 437 11.17 -2.32 -13.00
CA LEU A 437 12.18 -2.08 -11.96
C LEU A 437 11.58 -1.87 -10.56
N THR A 438 10.34 -1.38 -10.48
CA THR A 438 9.62 -1.22 -9.20
C THR A 438 8.61 -2.35 -8.98
N LEU A 439 7.96 -2.82 -10.04
CA LEU A 439 6.84 -3.76 -9.96
C LEU A 439 7.27 -5.23 -9.89
N ALA A 440 8.41 -5.59 -10.50
CA ALA A 440 8.80 -7.00 -10.65
C ALA A 440 8.92 -7.78 -9.33
N TRP A 441 9.21 -7.10 -8.22
CA TRP A 441 9.27 -7.72 -6.90
C TRP A 441 8.02 -7.47 -6.06
N SER A 442 7.39 -6.30 -6.19
CA SER A 442 6.14 -5.97 -5.51
C SER A 442 5.02 -6.96 -5.86
N GLU A 443 4.93 -7.39 -7.13
CA GLU A 443 3.94 -8.36 -7.58
C GLU A 443 4.27 -9.80 -7.15
N ARG A 444 5.56 -10.12 -6.97
CA ARG A 444 6.05 -11.49 -6.68
C ARG A 444 6.11 -11.83 -5.19
N VAL A 445 6.24 -10.84 -4.31
CA VAL A 445 6.17 -11.09 -2.87
C VAL A 445 4.72 -11.42 -2.52
N PRO A 446 4.42 -12.63 -2.01
CA PRO A 446 3.09 -12.99 -1.60
C PRO A 446 2.74 -12.20 -0.34
N VAL A 447 2.18 -11.00 -0.51
CA VAL A 447 1.38 -10.38 0.54
C VAL A 447 0.16 -11.27 0.68
N ALA A 448 0.19 -12.18 1.67
CA ALA A 448 -0.84 -13.18 1.99
C ALA A 448 -1.80 -13.47 0.81
N ARG A 449 -1.26 -14.04 -0.28
CA ARG A 449 -2.07 -14.38 -1.46
C ARG A 449 -3.15 -15.37 -1.03
N ALA A 450 -4.35 -15.19 -1.56
CA ALA A 450 -5.45 -16.13 -1.43
C ALA A 450 -4.99 -17.54 -1.86
N VAL A 451 -4.75 -18.43 -0.90
CA VAL A 451 -4.32 -19.81 -1.18
C VAL A 451 -5.55 -20.62 -1.55
N ILE A 452 -5.85 -20.78 -2.84
CA ILE A 452 -6.90 -21.70 -3.29
C ILE A 452 -6.47 -23.12 -2.87
N THR A 453 -7.19 -23.70 -1.91
CA THR A 453 -7.01 -25.11 -1.52
C THR A 453 -8.14 -25.90 -2.17
N VAL A 454 -7.82 -26.65 -3.22
CA VAL A 454 -8.77 -27.54 -3.90
C VAL A 454 -8.81 -28.86 -3.14
N TYR A 455 -9.98 -29.22 -2.59
CA TYR A 455 -10.22 -30.59 -2.12
C TYR A 455 -10.75 -31.43 -3.29
N PRO A 456 -10.09 -32.54 -3.66
CA PRO A 456 -10.63 -33.44 -4.67
C PRO A 456 -11.97 -34.03 -4.17
N PRO A 457 -12.96 -34.22 -5.05
CA PRO A 457 -14.25 -34.77 -4.65
C PRO A 457 -14.05 -36.18 -4.07
N GLY A 458 -14.39 -36.33 -2.78
CA GLY A 458 -14.33 -37.60 -2.09
C GLY A 458 -15.23 -38.64 -2.77
N ARG A 459 -14.65 -39.79 -3.15
CA ARG A 459 -15.43 -40.97 -3.56
C ARG A 459 -16.47 -41.28 -2.47
N ARG A 460 -17.72 -41.49 -2.90
CA ARG A 460 -18.87 -41.87 -2.06
C ARG A 460 -18.46 -42.85 -0.95
N ARG A 461 -18.55 -42.42 0.31
CA ARG A 461 -18.39 -43.32 1.48
C ARG A 461 -19.64 -44.17 1.62
N GLN A 462 -19.48 -45.49 1.62
CA GLN A 462 -20.48 -46.42 2.16
C GLN A 462 -20.60 -46.19 3.68
N PRO A 463 -21.81 -46.26 4.27
CA PRO A 463 -22.01 -46.05 5.69
C PRO A 463 -21.55 -47.29 6.46
N GLY A 464 -20.42 -47.21 7.17
CA GLY A 464 -19.97 -48.27 8.08
C GLY A 464 -18.47 -48.54 8.03
N ALA A 465 -17.62 -47.57 8.40
CA ALA A 465 -16.24 -47.86 8.75
C ALA A 465 -15.73 -46.82 9.77
N VAL A 466 -15.55 -47.28 11.00
CA VAL A 466 -14.80 -46.60 12.05
C VAL A 466 -13.32 -46.69 11.68
N PHE A 467 -12.61 -45.56 11.58
CA PHE A 467 -11.14 -45.59 11.52
C PHE A 467 -10.51 -44.59 12.50
N SER A 468 -9.93 -45.20 13.54
CA SER A 468 -8.70 -44.80 14.22
C SER A 468 -7.56 -44.72 13.21
N GLY A 469 -6.74 -43.67 13.26
CA GLY A 469 -5.47 -43.62 12.53
C GLY A 469 -5.23 -42.31 11.77
N GLY A 470 -4.20 -41.58 12.18
CA GLY A 470 -3.80 -40.31 11.58
C GLY A 470 -3.42 -40.45 10.10
N HIS A 471 -4.07 -39.66 9.25
CA HIS A 471 -3.58 -39.29 7.93
C HIS A 471 -3.63 -37.77 7.83
N ARG A 472 -2.45 -37.15 7.71
CA ARG A 472 -2.31 -35.73 7.38
C ARG A 472 -2.81 -35.52 5.94
N PRO A 473 -3.73 -34.59 5.65
CA PRO A 473 -4.06 -34.25 4.28
C PRO A 473 -2.86 -33.56 3.62
N MET A 474 -2.53 -33.98 2.39
CA MET A 474 -1.51 -33.36 1.54
C MET A 474 -1.90 -31.91 1.27
N LYS A 475 -1.04 -30.97 1.70
CA LYS A 475 -1.08 -29.56 1.30
C LYS A 475 -0.38 -29.43 -0.06
N GLN A 476 -1.13 -29.44 -1.15
CA GLN A 476 -0.62 -28.92 -2.42
C GLN A 476 -1.30 -27.59 -2.71
N SER A 477 -0.48 -26.54 -2.76
CA SER A 477 -0.87 -25.21 -3.24
C SER A 477 -0.72 -25.22 -4.75
N VAL A 478 -1.76 -24.79 -5.47
CA VAL A 478 -1.75 -24.75 -6.93
C VAL A 478 -1.77 -23.27 -7.36
N PRO A 479 -0.81 -22.79 -8.17
CA PRO A 479 -0.82 -21.46 -8.75
C PRO A 479 -2.09 -21.20 -9.59
N LEU A 480 -2.52 -19.94 -9.69
CA LEU A 480 -3.67 -19.52 -10.51
C LEU A 480 -3.52 -19.89 -12.00
N ASP A 481 -2.29 -19.97 -12.50
CA ASP A 481 -1.99 -20.30 -13.90
C ASP A 481 -2.18 -21.81 -14.21
N ASP A 482 -2.21 -22.67 -13.18
CA ASP A 482 -2.33 -24.12 -13.31
C ASP A 482 -3.78 -24.64 -13.11
N LEU A 483 -4.77 -23.74 -13.01
CA LEU A 483 -6.19 -24.10 -12.85
C LEU A 483 -6.76 -24.89 -14.04
N GLU A 484 -6.14 -24.82 -15.21
CA GLU A 484 -6.52 -25.65 -16.38
C GLU A 484 -6.30 -27.16 -16.12
N LEU A 485 -5.37 -27.54 -15.25
CA LEU A 485 -4.97 -28.94 -15.02
C LEU A 485 -5.82 -29.67 -13.95
N LEU A 486 -6.62 -28.95 -13.16
CA LEU A 486 -7.55 -29.52 -12.18
C LEU A 486 -9.02 -29.51 -12.63
N GLY A 487 -9.25 -29.19 -13.91
CA GLY A 487 -10.53 -29.32 -14.59
C GLY A 487 -10.94 -30.79 -14.74
N CYS A 488 -11.42 -31.41 -13.67
CA CYS A 488 -12.33 -32.55 -13.79
C CYS A 488 -13.64 -32.04 -14.44
N ALA A 489 -13.63 -32.03 -15.77
CA ALA A 489 -14.77 -32.01 -16.68
C ALA A 489 -15.81 -30.90 -16.49
N LEU A 490 -15.50 -29.69 -16.98
CA LEU A 490 -16.51 -28.86 -17.66
C LEU A 490 -15.91 -28.41 -18.99
N ASP A 491 -15.93 -29.30 -19.98
CA ASP A 491 -15.49 -29.03 -21.35
C ASP A 491 -16.55 -28.17 -22.06
N TRP A 492 -16.64 -26.90 -21.66
CA TRP A 492 -17.52 -25.89 -22.25
C TRP A 492 -17.23 -25.61 -23.73
N SER A 493 -16.09 -26.11 -24.25
CA SER A 493 -15.61 -25.89 -25.61
C SER A 493 -16.34 -26.77 -26.65
N ARG A 494 -16.86 -27.94 -26.25
CA ARG A 494 -17.60 -28.86 -27.15
C ARG A 494 -19.02 -28.37 -27.49
N GLU A 495 -19.68 -27.66 -26.58
CA GLU A 495 -21.08 -27.23 -26.76
C GLU A 495 -21.26 -26.07 -27.76
N ARG A 496 -20.23 -25.25 -28.00
CA ARG A 496 -20.30 -24.16 -28.99
C ARG A 496 -20.36 -24.63 -30.45
N ARG A 497 -20.03 -25.90 -30.75
CA ARG A 497 -20.03 -26.42 -32.13
C ARG A 497 -21.41 -26.81 -32.67
N ASN A 498 -22.46 -26.91 -31.83
CA ASN A 498 -23.72 -27.56 -32.22
C ASN A 498 -24.95 -26.65 -32.40
N GLY A 499 -24.81 -25.32 -32.43
CA GLY A 499 -25.87 -24.42 -32.92
C GLY A 499 -27.20 -24.39 -32.14
N VAL A 500 -27.24 -24.88 -30.90
CA VAL A 500 -28.42 -24.82 -30.01
C VAL A 500 -28.47 -23.43 -29.32
N PRO A 501 -29.66 -22.77 -29.19
CA PRO A 501 -29.77 -21.53 -28.42
C PRO A 501 -29.31 -21.76 -26.98
N GLN A 502 -28.26 -21.04 -26.55
CA GLN A 502 -27.57 -21.28 -25.29
C GLN A 502 -28.27 -20.54 -24.14
N HIS A 503 -28.61 -21.27 -23.07
CA HIS A 503 -28.87 -20.63 -21.78
C HIS A 503 -27.58 -19.94 -21.28
N PRO A 504 -27.67 -18.74 -20.69
CA PRO A 504 -26.50 -18.03 -20.19
C PRO A 504 -25.76 -18.83 -19.11
N ARG A 505 -24.43 -18.84 -19.17
CA ARG A 505 -23.58 -19.55 -18.21
C ARG A 505 -23.51 -18.75 -16.92
N VAL A 506 -24.07 -19.31 -15.85
CA VAL A 506 -24.13 -18.65 -14.54
C VAL A 506 -23.23 -19.36 -13.53
N ALA A 507 -22.20 -18.67 -13.05
CA ALA A 507 -21.43 -19.08 -11.89
C ALA A 507 -22.07 -18.57 -10.59
N CYS A 508 -21.67 -19.10 -9.44
CA CYS A 508 -22.13 -18.59 -8.15
C CYS A 508 -20.99 -18.17 -7.23
N LEU A 509 -21.17 -17.03 -6.56
CA LEU A 509 -20.33 -16.55 -5.48
C LEU A 509 -21.12 -16.59 -4.17
N VAL A 510 -20.66 -17.39 -3.21
CA VAL A 510 -21.17 -17.39 -1.83
C VAL A 510 -20.23 -16.55 -0.97
N LEU A 511 -20.69 -15.38 -0.53
CA LEU A 511 -19.90 -14.46 0.29
C LEU A 511 -19.97 -14.88 1.77
N ALA A 512 -18.88 -15.44 2.28
CA ALA A 512 -18.75 -16.03 3.62
C ALA A 512 -17.54 -15.47 4.40
N ALA A 513 -17.08 -14.27 4.06
CA ALA A 513 -15.85 -13.69 4.61
C ALA A 513 -16.05 -12.70 5.77
N GLY A 514 -17.31 -12.33 6.08
CA GLY A 514 -17.64 -11.29 7.05
C GLY A 514 -17.14 -11.55 8.48
N GLY A 515 -16.65 -10.51 9.15
CA GLY A 515 -16.01 -10.59 10.47
C GLY A 515 -16.91 -10.88 11.68
N SER A 516 -18.19 -11.24 11.50
CA SER A 516 -19.15 -11.59 12.58
C SER A 516 -19.24 -10.59 13.76
N ARG A 517 -18.93 -9.30 13.53
CA ARG A 517 -18.75 -8.28 14.59
C ARG A 517 -19.98 -8.09 15.49
N ARG A 518 -21.19 -8.36 14.97
CA ARG A 518 -22.48 -8.23 15.67
C ARG A 518 -22.90 -9.47 16.48
N MET A 519 -22.20 -10.61 16.32
CA MET A 519 -22.49 -11.90 16.95
C MET A 519 -21.57 -12.22 18.15
N GLY A 520 -20.75 -11.25 18.59
CA GLY A 520 -19.83 -11.42 19.73
C GLY A 520 -18.57 -12.21 19.35
N ARG A 521 -18.11 -13.11 20.25
CA ARG A 521 -16.87 -13.91 20.06
C ARG A 521 -17.03 -15.12 19.13
N ALA A 522 -18.25 -15.48 18.74
CA ALA A 522 -18.52 -16.67 17.93
C ALA A 522 -18.83 -16.31 16.48
N ASN A 523 -18.28 -17.06 15.53
CA ASN A 523 -18.54 -16.84 14.10
C ASN A 523 -19.98 -17.19 13.76
N LYS A 524 -20.67 -16.25 13.10
CA LYS A 524 -22.09 -16.39 12.74
C LYS A 524 -22.34 -17.56 11.81
N LEU A 525 -21.44 -17.76 10.84
CA LEU A 525 -21.57 -18.76 9.78
C LEU A 525 -21.45 -20.20 10.29
N LEU A 526 -20.76 -20.38 11.41
CA LEU A 526 -20.51 -21.68 12.04
C LEU A 526 -21.56 -22.05 13.10
N GLN A 527 -22.55 -21.19 13.33
CA GLN A 527 -23.60 -21.49 14.30
C GLN A 527 -24.48 -22.66 13.80
N PRO A 528 -24.82 -23.61 14.69
CA PRO A 528 -25.67 -24.74 14.31
C PRO A 528 -27.13 -24.30 14.18
N TRP A 529 -27.74 -24.71 13.07
CA TRP A 529 -29.17 -24.65 12.80
C TRP A 529 -29.60 -25.94 12.09
N ARG A 530 -30.62 -26.63 12.61
CA ARG A 530 -31.05 -27.97 12.17
C ARG A 530 -29.90 -29.00 12.12
N GLY A 531 -28.97 -28.94 13.09
CA GLY A 531 -27.85 -29.88 13.21
C GLY A 531 -26.63 -29.58 12.33
N GLU A 532 -26.66 -28.51 11.55
CA GLU A 532 -25.60 -28.15 10.59
C GLU A 532 -25.23 -26.65 10.69
N ALA A 533 -24.03 -26.26 10.22
CA ALA A 533 -23.61 -24.85 10.21
C ALA A 533 -24.46 -24.01 9.23
N LEU A 534 -24.76 -22.74 9.57
CA LEU A 534 -25.56 -21.84 8.72
C LEU A 534 -25.06 -21.75 7.27
N VAL A 535 -23.74 -21.59 7.08
CA VAL A 535 -23.11 -21.50 5.75
C VAL A 535 -23.35 -22.72 4.88
N ARG A 536 -23.48 -23.88 5.51
CA ARG A 536 -23.69 -25.15 4.81
C ARG A 536 -25.04 -25.19 4.10
N HIS A 537 -26.08 -24.60 4.70
CA HIS A 537 -27.42 -24.52 4.10
C HIS A 537 -27.42 -23.64 2.85
N ALA A 538 -26.80 -22.45 2.94
CA ALA A 538 -26.69 -21.54 1.80
C ALA A 538 -25.88 -22.16 0.64
N VAL A 539 -24.73 -22.77 0.94
CA VAL A 539 -23.89 -23.43 -0.06
C VAL A 539 -24.60 -24.63 -0.70
N ARG A 540 -25.31 -25.44 0.08
CA ARG A 540 -26.10 -26.56 -0.45
C ARG A 540 -27.21 -26.07 -1.38
N ALA A 541 -27.92 -25.01 -1.01
CA ALA A 541 -28.99 -24.44 -1.82
C ALA A 541 -28.46 -23.96 -3.18
N VAL A 542 -27.31 -23.28 -3.17
CA VAL A 542 -26.61 -22.83 -4.37
C VAL A 542 -26.12 -23.99 -5.23
N ALA A 543 -25.46 -24.99 -4.63
CA ALA A 543 -24.95 -26.14 -5.37
C ALA A 543 -26.07 -26.96 -6.06
N GLN A 544 -27.29 -26.91 -5.51
CA GLN A 544 -28.48 -27.55 -6.08
C GLN A 544 -29.25 -26.65 -7.06
N SER A 545 -28.82 -25.41 -7.28
CA SER A 545 -29.53 -24.44 -8.15
C SER A 545 -29.28 -24.64 -9.64
N GLY A 546 -28.23 -25.40 -10.03
CA GLY A 546 -27.80 -25.54 -11.42
C GLY A 546 -26.71 -24.55 -11.85
N ALA A 547 -26.48 -23.47 -11.08
CA ALA A 547 -25.37 -22.55 -11.33
C ALA A 547 -24.03 -23.21 -10.98
N ALA A 548 -23.09 -23.22 -11.93
CA ALA A 548 -21.76 -23.81 -11.78
C ALA A 548 -20.73 -23.04 -12.63
N PRO A 549 -19.48 -22.87 -12.16
CA PRO A 549 -18.94 -23.34 -10.88
C PRO A 549 -19.42 -22.51 -9.66
N VAL A 550 -19.35 -23.12 -8.47
CA VAL A 550 -19.69 -22.47 -7.19
C VAL A 550 -18.41 -22.10 -6.44
N TYR A 551 -18.21 -20.82 -6.16
CA TYR A 551 -17.09 -20.31 -5.40
C TYR A 551 -17.55 -19.84 -4.02
N LEU A 552 -16.88 -20.31 -2.97
CA LEU A 552 -17.11 -19.91 -1.59
C LEU A 552 -16.01 -18.95 -1.15
N VAL A 553 -16.35 -17.68 -0.98
CA VAL A 553 -15.40 -16.63 -0.56
C VAL A 553 -15.31 -16.59 0.96
N VAL A 554 -14.17 -16.98 1.52
CA VAL A 554 -13.92 -17.08 2.97
C VAL A 554 -12.94 -16.03 3.45
N GLY A 555 -13.05 -15.62 4.72
CA GLY A 555 -12.24 -14.56 5.33
C GLY A 555 -12.01 -14.83 6.80
N HIS A 556 -12.77 -14.18 7.69
CA HIS A 556 -12.66 -14.41 9.13
C HIS A 556 -12.89 -15.88 9.50
N GLN A 557 -11.90 -16.52 10.16
CA GLN A 557 -11.87 -17.96 10.46
C GLN A 557 -12.05 -18.87 9.22
N ALA A 558 -11.45 -18.50 8.09
CA ALA A 558 -11.57 -19.18 6.81
C ALA A 558 -11.41 -20.72 6.88
N GLU A 559 -10.45 -21.24 7.63
CA GLU A 559 -10.23 -22.70 7.76
C GLU A 559 -11.40 -23.44 8.42
N ALA A 560 -12.11 -22.80 9.36
CA ALA A 560 -13.25 -23.41 10.01
C ALA A 560 -14.48 -23.40 9.10
N VAL A 561 -14.68 -22.31 8.34
CA VAL A 561 -15.75 -22.18 7.33
C VAL A 561 -15.53 -23.19 6.19
N ALA A 562 -14.31 -23.27 5.65
CA ALA A 562 -13.97 -24.23 4.60
C ALA A 562 -14.16 -25.69 5.05
N ARG A 563 -13.79 -26.02 6.30
CA ARG A 563 -14.04 -27.36 6.86
C ARG A 563 -15.52 -27.69 6.99
N ALA A 564 -16.38 -26.72 7.31
CA ALA A 564 -17.82 -26.94 7.44
C ALA A 564 -18.52 -27.27 6.11
N THR A 565 -17.87 -26.96 4.98
CA THR A 565 -18.40 -27.16 3.62
C THR A 565 -17.53 -28.10 2.77
N ALA A 566 -16.59 -28.84 3.38
CA ALA A 566 -15.57 -29.60 2.65
C ALA A 566 -16.10 -30.76 1.79
N ASP A 567 -17.30 -31.27 2.10
CA ASP A 567 -17.99 -32.33 1.35
C ASP A 567 -18.95 -31.80 0.27
N LEU A 568 -19.06 -30.48 0.12
CA LEU A 568 -19.87 -29.83 -0.92
C LEU A 568 -18.99 -29.46 -2.13
N PRO A 569 -19.53 -29.47 -3.36
CA PRO A 569 -18.76 -29.19 -4.57
C PRO A 569 -18.52 -27.68 -4.74
N VAL A 570 -17.61 -27.13 -3.95
CA VAL A 570 -17.26 -25.69 -3.97
C VAL A 570 -15.77 -25.43 -4.14
N LEU A 571 -15.45 -24.33 -4.81
CA LEU A 571 -14.10 -23.79 -4.93
C LEU A 571 -13.89 -22.71 -3.85
N ILE A 572 -12.89 -22.87 -2.98
CA ILE A 572 -12.64 -21.91 -1.90
C ILE A 572 -11.80 -20.74 -2.42
N VAL A 573 -12.29 -19.51 -2.22
CA VAL A 573 -11.57 -18.26 -2.51
C VAL A 573 -11.29 -17.55 -1.20
N TYR A 574 -10.03 -17.23 -0.90
CA TYR A 574 -9.67 -16.55 0.34
C TYR A 574 -9.63 -15.03 0.14
N ASN A 575 -10.26 -14.29 1.04
CA ASN A 575 -10.22 -12.83 1.07
C ASN A 575 -9.39 -12.35 2.27
N SER A 576 -8.14 -11.92 2.01
CA SER A 576 -7.27 -11.31 3.02
C SER A 576 -7.86 -10.00 3.57
N ASP A 577 -8.57 -9.26 2.72
CA ASP A 577 -9.06 -7.91 2.96
C ASP A 577 -10.52 -7.91 3.46
N HIS A 578 -10.96 -9.01 4.06
CA HIS A 578 -12.34 -9.18 4.56
C HIS A 578 -12.76 -8.16 5.62
N ALA A 579 -11.82 -7.41 6.19
CA ALA A 579 -12.07 -6.32 7.14
C ALA A 579 -12.63 -5.05 6.48
N GLU A 580 -12.48 -4.89 5.16
CA GLU A 580 -12.97 -3.75 4.36
C GLU A 580 -14.48 -3.80 4.04
N GLY A 581 -15.12 -4.94 4.31
CA GLY A 581 -16.57 -5.13 4.13
C GLY A 581 -16.95 -6.05 2.98
N LEU A 582 -18.23 -6.05 2.63
CA LEU A 582 -18.80 -6.97 1.63
C LEU A 582 -18.18 -6.80 0.23
N SER A 583 -17.83 -5.57 -0.16
CA SER A 583 -17.24 -5.25 -1.46
C SER A 583 -15.90 -5.94 -1.72
N SER A 584 -15.00 -6.03 -0.72
CA SER A 584 -13.72 -6.76 -0.89
C SER A 584 -13.94 -8.24 -1.16
N SER A 585 -14.97 -8.83 -0.54
CA SER A 585 -15.35 -10.23 -0.74
C SER A 585 -15.91 -10.48 -2.13
N LEU A 586 -16.74 -9.55 -2.62
CA LEU A 586 -17.26 -9.59 -3.98
C LEU A 586 -16.12 -9.46 -5.02
N ARG A 587 -15.19 -8.52 -4.83
CA ARG A 587 -14.01 -8.33 -5.70
C ARG A 587 -13.14 -9.59 -5.75
N ALA A 588 -12.84 -10.18 -4.59
CA ALA A 588 -12.05 -11.41 -4.51
C ALA A 588 -12.73 -12.56 -5.26
N GLY A 589 -14.06 -12.72 -5.10
CA GLY A 589 -14.84 -13.71 -5.82
C GLY A 589 -14.86 -13.47 -7.34
N LEU A 590 -15.13 -12.24 -7.79
CA LEU A 590 -15.21 -11.90 -9.22
C LEU A 590 -13.88 -12.12 -9.95
N ARG A 591 -12.73 -11.87 -9.30
CA ARG A 591 -11.41 -12.14 -9.87
C ARG A 591 -11.10 -13.62 -10.06
N ALA A 592 -11.79 -14.50 -9.34
CA ALA A 592 -11.62 -15.95 -9.44
C ALA A 592 -12.54 -16.60 -10.49
N LEU A 593 -13.47 -15.83 -11.08
CA LEU A 593 -14.40 -16.34 -12.08
C LEU A 593 -13.71 -16.50 -13.46
N PRO A 594 -14.04 -17.55 -14.22
CA PRO A 594 -13.56 -17.71 -15.59
C PRO A 594 -14.13 -16.64 -16.54
N ASP A 595 -13.42 -16.38 -17.63
CA ASP A 595 -13.86 -15.40 -18.65
C ASP A 595 -15.09 -15.83 -19.45
N GLU A 596 -15.44 -17.11 -19.39
CA GLU A 596 -16.50 -17.74 -20.18
C GLU A 596 -17.89 -17.66 -19.52
N VAL A 597 -17.98 -17.03 -18.34
CA VAL A 597 -19.22 -16.90 -17.55
C VAL A 597 -19.98 -15.64 -17.97
N ASP A 598 -21.26 -15.80 -18.31
CA ASP A 598 -22.16 -14.73 -18.76
C ASP A 598 -22.83 -13.97 -17.60
N GLY A 599 -22.93 -14.60 -16.43
CA GLY A 599 -23.49 -13.97 -15.23
C GLY A 599 -23.07 -14.64 -13.93
N VAL A 600 -23.23 -13.92 -12.82
CA VAL A 600 -22.88 -14.40 -11.48
C VAL A 600 -24.04 -14.26 -10.52
N LEU A 601 -24.41 -15.37 -9.88
CA LEU A 601 -25.35 -15.40 -8.77
C LEU A 601 -24.59 -15.10 -7.47
N VAL A 602 -24.87 -13.96 -6.84
CA VAL A 602 -24.22 -13.54 -5.59
C VAL A 602 -25.12 -13.85 -4.41
N ALA A 603 -24.72 -14.85 -3.61
CA ALA A 603 -25.41 -15.28 -2.40
C ALA A 603 -24.61 -14.90 -1.14
N LEU A 604 -25.30 -14.70 -0.02
CA LEU A 604 -24.66 -14.49 1.29
C LEU A 604 -24.62 -15.81 2.06
N GLY A 605 -23.51 -16.06 2.75
CA GLY A 605 -23.28 -17.31 3.50
C GLY A 605 -24.18 -17.49 4.73
N ASP A 606 -24.95 -16.48 5.12
CA ASP A 606 -25.81 -16.47 6.31
C ASP A 606 -27.31 -16.48 5.98
N MET A 607 -27.66 -16.98 4.78
CA MET A 607 -29.05 -17.11 4.31
C MET A 607 -29.52 -18.58 4.33
N PRO A 608 -29.82 -19.16 5.50
CA PRO A 608 -30.08 -20.59 5.65
C PRO A 608 -31.42 -21.06 5.07
N ARG A 609 -32.34 -20.14 4.70
CA ARG A 609 -33.68 -20.44 4.19
C ARG A 609 -33.81 -20.23 2.67
N VAL A 610 -32.74 -19.90 1.98
CA VAL A 610 -32.75 -19.78 0.51
C VAL A 610 -32.95 -21.15 -0.11
N ASN A 611 -33.89 -21.26 -1.06
CA ASN A 611 -34.25 -22.52 -1.72
C ASN A 611 -33.68 -22.58 -3.15
N PRO A 612 -33.12 -23.73 -3.58
CA PRO A 612 -32.71 -23.95 -4.97
C PRO A 612 -33.75 -23.59 -6.04
N ARG A 613 -35.06 -23.75 -5.76
CA ARG A 613 -36.14 -23.41 -6.71
C ARG A 613 -36.19 -21.92 -7.03
N ASP A 614 -36.01 -21.06 -6.03
CA ASP A 614 -35.98 -19.61 -6.23
C ASP A 614 -34.75 -19.17 -7.02
N LEU A 615 -33.61 -19.83 -6.77
CA LEU A 615 -32.37 -19.58 -7.52
C LEU A 615 -32.45 -20.01 -8.99
N ARG A 616 -33.20 -21.09 -9.29
CA ARG A 616 -33.51 -21.47 -10.68
C ARG A 616 -34.38 -20.44 -11.36
N ARG A 617 -35.43 -19.93 -10.70
CA ARG A 617 -36.28 -18.87 -11.25
C ARG A 617 -35.49 -17.61 -11.62
N LEU A 618 -34.49 -17.24 -10.80
CA LEU A 618 -33.58 -16.13 -11.13
C LEU A 618 -32.78 -16.41 -12.40
N GLN A 619 -32.26 -17.63 -12.56
CA GLN A 619 -31.52 -18.03 -13.76
C GLN A 619 -32.42 -18.08 -15.01
N ASP A 620 -33.65 -18.59 -14.88
CA ASP A 620 -34.62 -18.66 -15.98
C ASP A 620 -35.05 -17.25 -16.45
N ALA A 621 -35.11 -16.29 -15.53
CA ALA A 621 -35.41 -14.89 -15.82
C ALA A 621 -34.23 -14.12 -16.43
N PHE A 622 -33.01 -14.64 -16.31
CA PHE A 622 -31.78 -13.97 -16.73
C PHE A 622 -31.56 -14.10 -18.23
N ASN A 623 -31.59 -12.96 -18.92
CA ASN A 623 -31.31 -12.88 -20.35
C ASN A 623 -30.64 -11.54 -20.66
N PRO A 624 -29.31 -11.46 -20.56
CA PRO A 624 -28.59 -10.21 -20.77
C PRO A 624 -28.72 -9.67 -22.21
N ALA A 625 -28.98 -10.53 -23.20
CA ALA A 625 -29.17 -10.12 -24.59
C ALA A 625 -30.49 -9.34 -24.81
N GLU A 626 -31.49 -9.54 -23.96
CA GLU A 626 -32.77 -8.82 -23.97
C GLU A 626 -32.83 -7.69 -22.95
N GLY A 627 -31.68 -7.28 -22.39
CA GLY A 627 -31.61 -6.24 -21.35
C GLY A 627 -31.92 -6.74 -19.94
N ARG A 628 -32.25 -8.02 -19.73
CA ARG A 628 -32.51 -8.62 -18.41
C ARG A 628 -31.22 -9.08 -17.74
N ALA A 629 -30.34 -8.11 -17.45
CA ALA A 629 -28.98 -8.36 -16.97
C ALA A 629 -28.83 -8.31 -15.44
N ILE A 630 -29.87 -7.91 -14.70
CA ILE A 630 -29.91 -7.93 -13.24
C ILE A 630 -31.20 -8.62 -12.81
N CYS A 631 -31.14 -9.79 -12.19
CA CYS A 631 -32.33 -10.46 -11.65
C CYS A 631 -32.32 -10.39 -10.13
N VAL A 632 -33.35 -9.75 -9.56
CA VAL A 632 -33.49 -9.53 -8.12
C VAL A 632 -34.73 -10.26 -7.61
N PRO A 633 -34.64 -11.13 -6.58
CA PRO A 633 -35.80 -11.81 -6.04
C PRO A 633 -36.67 -10.82 -5.26
N THR A 634 -37.98 -10.94 -5.39
CA THR A 634 -38.96 -10.14 -4.65
C THR A 634 -39.96 -11.03 -3.91
N TYR A 635 -40.21 -10.71 -2.64
CA TYR A 635 -41.24 -11.36 -1.82
C TYR A 635 -42.11 -10.28 -1.19
N GLN A 636 -43.42 -10.32 -1.46
CA GLN A 636 -44.39 -9.32 -0.98
C GLN A 636 -43.96 -7.86 -1.25
N GLY A 637 -43.43 -7.60 -2.46
CA GLY A 637 -42.99 -6.27 -2.88
C GLY A 637 -41.65 -5.81 -2.31
N LYS A 638 -40.93 -6.65 -1.55
CA LYS A 638 -39.59 -6.34 -1.03
C LYS A 638 -38.52 -7.09 -1.82
N ARG A 639 -37.49 -6.36 -2.28
CA ARG A 639 -36.29 -6.92 -2.93
C ARG A 639 -35.39 -7.62 -1.89
N GLY A 640 -34.85 -8.77 -2.27
CA GLY A 640 -33.98 -9.61 -1.43
C GLY A 640 -32.68 -10.05 -2.13
N ASN A 641 -32.01 -11.04 -1.52
CA ASN A 641 -30.85 -11.75 -2.05
C ASN A 641 -31.18 -13.25 -2.17
N PRO A 642 -30.44 -14.08 -2.92
CA PRO A 642 -29.32 -13.77 -3.81
C PRO A 642 -29.70 -12.97 -5.05
N VAL A 643 -28.76 -12.19 -5.60
CA VAL A 643 -28.97 -11.40 -6.83
C VAL A 643 -28.12 -11.98 -7.96
N LEU A 644 -28.68 -12.05 -9.16
CA LEU A 644 -27.97 -12.50 -10.37
C LEU A 644 -27.58 -11.28 -11.22
N LEU A 645 -26.31 -11.17 -11.57
CA LEU A 645 -25.71 -10.01 -12.23
C LEU A 645 -24.97 -10.45 -13.50
N GLY A 646 -25.19 -9.76 -14.62
CA GLY A 646 -24.53 -10.07 -15.89
C GLY A 646 -23.07 -9.62 -15.97
N ARG A 647 -22.30 -10.29 -16.84
CA ARG A 647 -20.86 -10.04 -17.06
C ARG A 647 -20.55 -8.58 -17.39
N GLN A 648 -21.43 -7.92 -18.14
CA GLN A 648 -21.29 -6.49 -18.48
C GLN A 648 -21.14 -5.57 -17.26
N LEU A 649 -21.61 -6.00 -16.08
CA LEU A 649 -21.53 -5.23 -14.84
C LEU A 649 -20.29 -5.57 -14.00
N PHE A 650 -19.47 -6.56 -14.38
CA PHE A 650 -18.35 -7.03 -13.55
C PHE A 650 -17.30 -5.96 -13.32
N ALA A 651 -16.97 -5.17 -14.34
CA ALA A 651 -16.01 -4.08 -14.21
C ALA A 651 -16.49 -3.00 -13.22
N GLU A 652 -17.79 -2.73 -13.18
CA GLU A 652 -18.39 -1.76 -12.26
C GLU A 652 -18.53 -2.35 -10.84
N LEU A 653 -18.92 -3.62 -10.72
CA LEU A 653 -18.96 -4.36 -9.46
C LEU A 653 -17.58 -4.41 -8.80
N GLN A 654 -16.50 -4.51 -9.59
CA GLN A 654 -15.13 -4.49 -9.09
C GLN A 654 -14.68 -3.13 -8.53
N ARG A 655 -15.38 -2.05 -8.87
CA ARG A 655 -15.11 -0.68 -8.39
C ARG A 655 -15.94 -0.28 -7.17
N LEU A 656 -16.81 -1.16 -6.67
CA LEU A 656 -17.63 -0.88 -5.49
C LEU A 656 -16.77 -0.89 -4.21
N GLU A 657 -17.08 0.02 -3.29
CA GLU A 657 -16.39 0.18 -2.00
C GLU A 657 -17.36 0.09 -0.81
N GLY A 658 -16.84 -0.36 0.34
CA GLY A 658 -17.55 -0.44 1.61
C GLY A 658 -18.58 -1.57 1.71
N ASP A 659 -19.51 -1.45 2.68
CA ASP A 659 -20.46 -2.50 3.06
C ASP A 659 -21.80 -2.47 2.29
N ARG A 660 -21.97 -1.55 1.33
CA ARG A 660 -23.26 -1.33 0.66
C ARG A 660 -23.60 -2.32 -0.48
N GLY A 661 -22.73 -3.29 -0.76
CA GLY A 661 -22.98 -4.40 -1.70
C GLY A 661 -23.42 -3.97 -3.10
N ALA A 662 -23.98 -4.91 -3.88
CA ALA A 662 -24.49 -4.65 -5.23
C ALA A 662 -25.70 -3.69 -5.29
N ARG A 663 -26.28 -3.30 -4.15
CA ARG A 663 -27.53 -2.54 -4.07
C ARG A 663 -27.47 -1.14 -4.70
N ARG A 664 -26.31 -0.47 -4.62
CA ARG A 664 -26.11 0.85 -5.26
C ARG A 664 -26.10 0.74 -6.78
N LEU A 665 -25.51 -0.34 -7.30
CA LEU A 665 -25.42 -0.60 -8.74
C LEU A 665 -26.79 -0.92 -9.33
N ILE A 666 -27.61 -1.70 -8.61
CA ILE A 666 -29.00 -2.00 -9.02
C ILE A 666 -29.83 -0.71 -9.17
N GLY A 667 -29.62 0.29 -8.32
CA GLY A 667 -30.33 1.57 -8.42
C GLY A 667 -29.85 2.49 -9.56
N GLY A 668 -28.66 2.24 -10.12
CA GLY A 668 -28.11 3.01 -11.24
C GLY A 668 -28.50 2.46 -12.62
N HIS A 669 -29.00 1.22 -12.67
CA HIS A 669 -29.34 0.48 -13.89
C HIS A 669 -30.75 -0.12 -13.81
N GLU A 670 -31.74 0.67 -13.39
CA GLU A 670 -33.13 0.17 -13.24
C GLU A 670 -33.72 -0.40 -14.54
N ASP A 671 -33.25 0.09 -15.68
CA ASP A 671 -33.57 -0.39 -17.02
C ASP A 671 -33.11 -1.84 -17.28
N LEU A 672 -32.09 -2.31 -16.54
CA LEU A 672 -31.56 -3.67 -16.64
C LEU A 672 -32.14 -4.63 -15.59
N VAL A 673 -32.96 -4.13 -14.66
CA VAL A 673 -33.49 -4.88 -13.51
C VAL A 673 -34.76 -5.64 -13.88
N THR A 674 -34.72 -6.95 -13.66
CA THR A 674 -35.87 -7.85 -13.68
C THR A 674 -36.16 -8.32 -12.26
N GLU A 675 -37.33 -7.94 -11.74
CA GLU A 675 -37.81 -8.45 -10.45
C GLU A 675 -38.45 -9.83 -10.63
N VAL A 676 -38.01 -10.80 -9.83
CA VAL A 676 -38.47 -12.19 -9.90
C VAL A 676 -39.24 -12.52 -8.63
N ALA A 677 -40.55 -12.66 -8.74
CA ALA A 677 -41.40 -13.02 -7.60
C ALA A 677 -41.07 -14.44 -7.11
N VAL A 678 -40.74 -14.56 -5.82
CA VAL A 678 -40.45 -15.84 -5.15
C VAL A 678 -41.54 -16.20 -4.15
N GLU A 679 -41.67 -17.50 -3.84
CA GLU A 679 -42.72 -18.01 -2.95
C GLU A 679 -42.32 -17.96 -1.46
N GLY A 680 -41.03 -17.98 -1.17
CA GLY A 680 -40.51 -18.02 0.20
C GLY A 680 -39.91 -16.69 0.68
N ALA A 681 -40.17 -16.34 1.94
CA ALA A 681 -39.50 -15.21 2.61
C ALA A 681 -37.98 -15.42 2.85
N GLY A 682 -37.42 -16.58 2.46
CA GLY A 682 -36.01 -16.92 2.67
C GLY A 682 -35.04 -15.96 1.97
N VAL A 683 -35.46 -15.31 0.87
CA VAL A 683 -34.66 -14.31 0.16
C VAL A 683 -34.49 -12.98 0.91
N LEU A 684 -35.31 -12.75 1.95
CA LEU A 684 -35.27 -11.55 2.79
C LEU A 684 -34.56 -11.79 4.12
N LEU A 685 -34.13 -13.02 4.40
CA LEU A 685 -33.63 -13.41 5.71
C LEU A 685 -32.12 -13.70 5.68
N ASP A 686 -31.34 -12.78 6.27
CA ASP A 686 -29.95 -12.96 6.65
C ASP A 686 -29.81 -12.96 8.19
N VAL A 687 -28.96 -13.86 8.71
CA VAL A 687 -28.79 -14.04 10.16
C VAL A 687 -27.62 -13.21 10.68
N ASP A 688 -27.92 -12.00 11.13
CA ASP A 688 -26.91 -10.99 11.45
C ASP A 688 -26.70 -10.74 12.96
N THR A 689 -27.63 -11.20 13.80
CA THR A 689 -27.61 -10.97 15.27
C THR A 689 -27.99 -12.22 16.06
N PRO A 690 -27.59 -12.34 17.35
CA PRO A 690 -28.00 -13.46 18.21
C PRO A 690 -29.52 -13.60 18.35
N ALA A 691 -30.24 -12.48 18.44
CA ALA A 691 -31.69 -12.46 18.50
C ALA A 691 -32.34 -13.02 17.21
N ALA A 692 -31.80 -12.69 16.04
CA ALA A 692 -32.26 -13.25 14.76
C ALA A 692 -32.02 -14.76 14.68
N LEU A 693 -30.90 -15.27 15.21
CA LEU A 693 -30.63 -16.70 15.27
C LEU A 693 -31.57 -17.43 16.24
N GLU A 694 -31.87 -16.85 17.40
CA GLU A 694 -32.84 -17.42 18.34
C GLU A 694 -34.25 -17.46 17.75
N GLN A 695 -34.68 -16.38 17.08
CA GLN A 695 -35.96 -16.35 16.38
C GLN A 695 -36.01 -17.44 15.31
N LEU A 696 -34.95 -17.57 14.50
CA LEU A 696 -34.84 -18.62 13.49
C LEU A 696 -34.91 -20.03 14.07
N ARG A 697 -34.38 -20.26 15.28
CA ARG A 697 -34.47 -21.54 16.00
C ARG A 697 -35.89 -21.79 16.53
N ARG A 698 -36.58 -20.77 17.04
CA ARG A 698 -37.97 -20.85 17.49
C ARG A 698 -38.92 -21.14 16.33
N ASP A 699 -38.77 -20.43 15.22
CA ASP A 699 -39.57 -20.65 14.00
C ASP A 699 -39.38 -22.08 13.46
N ALA A 700 -38.14 -22.60 13.51
CA ALA A 700 -37.85 -23.97 13.10
C ALA A 700 -38.43 -25.04 14.05
N ALA A 701 -38.61 -24.72 15.33
CA ALA A 701 -39.26 -25.58 16.31
C ALA A 701 -40.80 -25.53 16.22
N ALA A 702 -41.35 -24.42 15.72
CA ALA A 702 -42.79 -24.21 15.53
C ALA A 702 -43.31 -24.76 14.18
N ALA A 703 -42.43 -24.93 13.18
CA ALA A 703 -42.81 -25.52 11.90
C ALA A 703 -43.04 -27.05 12.04
N PRO A 704 -44.15 -27.61 11.53
CA PRO A 704 -44.34 -29.05 11.50
C PRO A 704 -43.19 -29.70 10.71
N ARG A 705 -42.72 -30.87 11.19
CA ARG A 705 -41.73 -31.68 10.45
C ARG A 705 -42.34 -32.06 9.11
N GLU A 706 -41.95 -31.38 8.04
CA GLU A 706 -42.21 -31.87 6.68
C GLU A 706 -41.49 -33.22 6.53
N GLU A 707 -42.27 -34.28 6.34
CA GLU A 707 -41.81 -35.63 6.12
C GLU A 707 -41.08 -35.74 4.76
N ASN A 708 -39.86 -36.29 4.82
CA ASN A 708 -39.03 -36.91 3.78
C ASN A 708 -38.75 -36.18 2.46
#